data_AF-A0A935WI18-F1
#
_entry.id   AF-A0A935WI18-F1
#
_cell.length_a   1.000
_cell.length_b   1.000
_cell.length_c   1.000
_cell.angle_alpha   90.00
_cell.angle_beta   90.00
_cell.angle_gamma   90.00
#
_symmetry.space_group_name_H-M   'P 1'
#
loop_
_entity.id
_entity.type
_entity.pdbx_description
1 polymer ?
#
loop_
_entity_poly.entity_id
_entity_poly.type
_entity_poly.pdbx_seq_one_letter_code
_entity_poly.pdbx_strand_id
1 'polypeptide(L)'
;MHRLVAGSLLALIVGCGGGVSPAPVPAPAVSAAPVPKPPRPEPKPVMPPAEAYARGWMPLRATNIPTFLAAHPTYDGRGVLLAILDSGIDPGIPGLGTTSTGEKKILDLRDFSGEGAIPLTPASAEGDVIRVGGQALAGVSRLRTLMVGERLWTGTLAELPLGEMPAADVNGDGDDADTLAIVVVRARDGWVLFADTDGDGSLANETPVHDYLVAREYFGWHGRGRFPGLNLAANFREEGGAPRLDLFFDTSAHGSHVAGIASGNGLYGVTGFNGVAPGAYLLGLKIANNANGGISTTGSMLAAMAYAIRVAAERRLPLVMNMSFGVGNEAEGRARIDALVDSVLAAHPEVVFAISAGNDGPGLSTMGFPGSASRALTVGATLPAVFLGGSGTGRDPIAYFSSRGGELAKPDIVTPGMAYSSVPRWSTGEERMGGTSMASPHAAGLAALLVSGLAQEKKPVVARSIRQALMVTAQPLAGETAVDVGPGQADVDAAWRWLATSRTVPEVQVTTAPGQSAGWLTRPLTARGDTALHYRLTTAPEAGSQPVTFRASAPWLIPPAAATLTTAGTDIRLALRADAFTRPGVYVGTASAWGRDTLAGPVARLVATVVVPDTGDLAIADLGALAGGTEARRFFAAQRDRPFAVGFTTSEQGEMLLAYLHEPGGQPYREDNGIGAGFGEQAGVYIVDARDVEPGLYEAVAVASPLEGARGTITIVQSPVTIGATRTAAGVEVRLGNQTGEAVETAPFAVVVGAERRETVEGGDGESRLRFRLPPWAIHATIDVRMPPEQWPAFTDFGVTMLDGAGRILGKSPMNYAFGRLHVDLTGMDRTASPEAELRLLPGFADPGGGRWTATVSIRLYADSASVRPLPGGPLTVPARQAATQVLPFSGPGLPAGPGFVPLAIVVVREADRTWTLEVPLPAPGTP
;
A
#
# COMPACT_ATOMS: atom_id res chain seq x y z
N MET A 1 11.09 3.13 16.17
CA MET A 1 10.92 2.93 17.66
C MET A 1 12.14 2.36 18.43
N HIS A 2 13.28 2.06 17.77
CA HIS A 2 14.54 1.67 18.45
C HIS A 2 15.09 2.69 19.48
N ARG A 3 14.66 3.97 19.43
CA ARG A 3 15.01 4.99 20.43
C ARG A 3 14.50 4.66 21.85
N LEU A 4 13.42 3.88 22.00
CA LEU A 4 12.86 3.56 23.32
C LEU A 4 13.51 2.36 24.00
N VAL A 5 14.08 1.39 23.26
CA VAL A 5 14.77 0.24 23.87
C VAL A 5 16.28 0.47 23.96
N ALA A 6 16.91 1.10 22.95
CA ALA A 6 18.32 1.46 23.01
C ALA A 6 18.58 2.75 23.82
N GLY A 7 17.67 3.73 23.76
CA GLY A 7 17.77 4.99 24.51
C GLY A 7 17.43 4.83 26.00
N SER A 8 16.46 3.99 26.35
CA SER A 8 16.09 3.77 27.77
C SER A 8 17.06 2.86 28.51
N LEU A 9 17.80 1.98 27.82
CA LEU A 9 18.92 1.26 28.43
C LEU A 9 20.12 2.18 28.76
N LEU A 10 20.22 3.34 28.08
CA LEU A 10 21.31 4.30 28.29
C LEU A 10 21.04 5.29 29.45
N ALA A 11 19.79 5.44 29.90
CA ALA A 11 19.39 6.51 30.83
C ALA A 11 19.31 6.09 32.32
N LEU A 12 19.60 4.85 32.69
CA LEU A 12 19.42 4.35 34.07
C LEU A 12 20.73 3.79 34.66
N ILE A 13 21.72 4.67 34.84
CA ILE A 13 22.81 4.52 35.82
C ILE A 13 22.98 5.84 36.59
N VAL A 14 21.92 6.40 37.17
CA VAL A 14 22.00 7.40 38.27
C VAL A 14 20.67 7.38 39.05
N GLY A 15 20.74 7.21 40.38
CA GLY A 15 19.73 7.76 41.30
C GLY A 15 18.98 6.77 42.19
N CYS A 16 19.41 6.66 43.45
CA CYS A 16 18.73 5.95 44.54
C CYS A 16 17.53 6.72 45.12
N GLY A 17 16.54 5.97 45.64
CA GLY A 17 15.93 6.23 46.96
C GLY A 17 14.50 6.78 46.99
N GLY A 18 13.59 6.03 47.63
CA GLY A 18 12.32 6.56 48.13
C GLY A 18 11.17 5.54 48.07
N GLY A 19 10.93 4.81 49.16
CA GLY A 19 9.82 3.87 49.27
C GLY A 19 8.50 4.56 49.67
N VAL A 20 7.38 3.96 49.24
CA VAL A 20 6.04 4.17 49.82
C VAL A 20 5.29 2.83 49.81
N SER A 21 4.70 2.47 50.94
CA SER A 21 3.89 1.25 51.16
C SER A 21 2.55 1.26 50.40
N PRO A 22 1.96 0.09 50.12
CA PRO A 22 0.70 -0.03 49.37
C PRO A 22 -0.54 0.22 50.25
N ALA A 23 -1.56 0.86 49.65
CA ALA A 23 -2.91 0.95 50.20
C ALA A 23 -3.73 -0.32 49.88
N PRO A 24 -4.81 -0.64 50.64
CA PRO A 24 -5.49 -1.93 50.55
C PRO A 24 -6.42 -2.05 49.33
N VAL A 25 -6.51 -3.28 48.83
CA VAL A 25 -7.41 -3.75 47.76
C VAL A 25 -8.89 -3.68 48.20
N PRO A 26 -9.82 -3.12 47.39
CA PRO A 26 -11.25 -3.32 47.61
C PRO A 26 -11.70 -4.69 47.06
N ALA A 27 -12.58 -5.36 47.80
CA ALA A 27 -13.19 -6.64 47.46
C ALA A 27 -14.01 -6.60 46.14
N PRO A 28 -14.18 -7.75 45.46
CA PRO A 28 -14.81 -7.81 44.14
C PRO A 28 -16.29 -7.45 44.21
N ALA A 29 -16.71 -6.49 43.39
CA ALA A 29 -18.12 -6.14 43.21
C ALA A 29 -18.79 -7.16 42.28
N VAL A 30 -19.95 -7.65 42.72
CA VAL A 30 -20.86 -8.54 41.98
C VAL A 30 -21.34 -7.84 40.70
N SER A 31 -21.21 -8.54 39.57
CA SER A 31 -21.60 -8.11 38.22
C SER A 31 -23.05 -7.60 38.17
N ALA A 32 -23.21 -6.27 38.04
CA ALA A 32 -24.45 -5.67 37.56
C ALA A 32 -24.46 -5.69 36.02
N ALA A 33 -25.66 -5.74 35.42
CA ALA A 33 -25.85 -5.65 33.98
C ALA A 33 -25.12 -4.41 33.39
N PRO A 34 -24.60 -4.48 32.15
CA PRO A 34 -23.85 -3.37 31.56
C PRO A 34 -24.70 -2.10 31.55
N VAL A 35 -24.18 -1.04 32.14
CA VAL A 35 -24.76 0.30 32.01
C VAL A 35 -24.51 0.74 30.57
N PRO A 36 -25.52 1.23 29.81
CA PRO A 36 -25.31 1.71 28.46
C PRO A 36 -24.24 2.81 28.45
N LYS A 37 -23.18 2.60 27.67
CA LYS A 37 -22.11 3.59 27.50
C LYS A 37 -22.72 4.88 26.91
N PRO A 38 -22.25 6.07 27.33
CA PRO A 38 -22.73 7.32 26.76
C PRO A 38 -22.48 7.34 25.25
N PRO A 39 -23.40 7.92 24.45
CA PRO A 39 -23.26 7.98 23.00
C PRO A 39 -21.97 8.70 22.61
N ARG A 40 -21.25 8.19 21.60
CA ARG A 40 -20.09 8.88 21.05
C ARG A 40 -20.49 10.29 20.57
N PRO A 41 -19.65 11.32 20.83
CA PRO A 41 -19.85 12.63 20.23
C PRO A 41 -19.96 12.49 18.70
N GLU A 42 -20.82 13.27 18.06
CA GLU A 42 -20.87 13.28 16.60
C GLU A 42 -19.50 13.70 16.04
N PRO A 43 -18.90 12.90 15.14
CA PRO A 43 -17.62 13.23 14.56
C PRO A 43 -17.76 14.50 13.70
N LYS A 44 -16.71 15.32 13.71
CA LYS A 44 -16.66 16.60 12.99
C LYS A 44 -15.72 16.49 11.82
N PRO A 45 -16.07 17.05 10.64
CA PRO A 45 -15.19 17.00 9.50
C PRO A 45 -13.90 17.80 9.77
N VAL A 46 -12.80 17.43 9.11
CA VAL A 46 -11.52 18.15 9.22
C VAL A 46 -11.66 19.64 8.86
N MET A 47 -12.63 19.94 8.01
CA MET A 47 -13.05 21.29 7.62
C MET A 47 -14.52 21.25 7.17
N PRO A 48 -15.32 22.31 7.39
CA PRO A 48 -16.64 22.37 6.77
C PRO A 48 -16.57 22.16 5.25
N PRO A 49 -17.38 21.26 4.66
CA PRO A 49 -17.27 20.93 3.23
C PRO A 49 -17.38 22.13 2.28
N ALA A 50 -18.24 23.11 2.59
CA ALA A 50 -18.37 24.33 1.80
C ALA A 50 -17.09 25.20 1.82
N GLU A 51 -16.37 25.19 2.94
CA GLU A 51 -15.10 25.90 3.07
C GLU A 51 -13.98 25.16 2.34
N ALA A 52 -13.91 23.82 2.46
CA ALA A 52 -12.97 23.00 1.70
C ALA A 52 -13.16 23.18 0.17
N TYR A 53 -14.41 23.23 -0.29
CA TYR A 53 -14.75 23.54 -1.67
C TYR A 53 -14.25 24.93 -2.09
N ALA A 54 -14.50 25.96 -1.28
CA ALA A 54 -14.06 27.33 -1.55
C ALA A 54 -12.52 27.46 -1.61
N ARG A 55 -11.79 26.65 -0.83
CA ARG A 55 -10.33 26.56 -0.84
C ARG A 55 -9.76 25.74 -2.01
N GLY A 56 -10.61 25.07 -2.80
CA GLY A 56 -10.15 24.25 -3.92
C GLY A 56 -9.50 22.94 -3.49
N TRP A 57 -9.86 22.39 -2.32
CA TRP A 57 -9.33 21.13 -1.82
C TRP A 57 -9.79 19.89 -2.62
N MET A 58 -10.60 20.08 -3.66
CA MET A 58 -10.65 19.16 -4.79
C MET A 58 -9.89 19.80 -5.97
N PRO A 59 -8.63 19.38 -6.23
CA PRO A 59 -7.68 20.11 -7.08
C PRO A 59 -7.95 19.92 -8.60
N LEU A 60 -9.16 20.27 -9.07
CA LEU A 60 -9.57 20.10 -10.46
C LEU A 60 -8.78 20.99 -11.46
N ARG A 61 -8.27 22.14 -10.98
CA ARG A 61 -7.56 23.13 -11.83
C ARG A 61 -6.21 22.62 -12.34
N ALA A 62 -5.51 21.79 -11.57
CA ALA A 62 -4.18 21.29 -11.89
C ALA A 62 -4.13 20.44 -13.18
N THR A 63 -5.29 20.05 -13.71
CA THR A 63 -5.42 19.23 -14.93
C THR A 63 -6.38 19.85 -15.95
N ASN A 64 -6.68 21.16 -15.81
CA ASN A 64 -7.53 21.95 -16.72
C ASN A 64 -8.99 21.50 -16.87
N ILE A 65 -9.54 20.77 -15.89
CA ILE A 65 -10.95 20.32 -15.92
C ILE A 65 -11.95 21.48 -16.03
N PRO A 66 -11.85 22.59 -15.26
CA PRO A 66 -12.83 23.68 -15.37
C PRO A 66 -12.87 24.32 -16.76
N THR A 67 -11.72 24.47 -17.41
CA THR A 67 -11.61 24.99 -18.78
C THR A 67 -12.27 24.05 -19.77
N PHE A 68 -11.97 22.75 -19.68
CA PHE A 68 -12.57 21.73 -20.54
C PHE A 68 -14.09 21.68 -20.41
N LEU A 69 -14.64 21.65 -19.18
CA LEU A 69 -16.08 21.60 -18.96
C LEU A 69 -16.80 22.89 -19.32
N ALA A 70 -16.13 24.05 -19.25
CA ALA A 70 -16.70 25.30 -19.76
C ALA A 70 -16.86 25.28 -21.29
N ALA A 71 -15.90 24.69 -22.01
CA ALA A 71 -15.96 24.52 -23.46
C ALA A 71 -16.89 23.37 -23.89
N HIS A 72 -16.99 22.33 -23.05
CA HIS A 72 -17.73 21.10 -23.32
C HIS A 72 -18.63 20.69 -22.13
N PRO A 73 -19.72 21.43 -21.84
CA PRO A 73 -20.52 21.22 -20.63
C PRO A 73 -21.20 19.85 -20.54
N THR A 74 -21.38 19.15 -21.67
CA THR A 74 -21.99 17.83 -21.69
C THR A 74 -20.96 16.69 -21.65
N TYR A 75 -19.66 16.98 -21.70
CA TYR A 75 -18.60 15.94 -21.66
C TYR A 75 -18.15 15.66 -20.23
N ASP A 76 -19.09 15.75 -19.28
CA ASP A 76 -18.89 15.65 -17.83
C ASP A 76 -18.84 14.20 -17.30
N GLY A 77 -18.66 13.22 -18.19
CA GLY A 77 -18.68 11.79 -17.87
C GLY A 77 -20.04 11.12 -18.11
N ARG A 78 -21.09 11.86 -18.49
CA ARG A 78 -22.39 11.25 -18.80
C ARG A 78 -22.28 10.17 -19.89
N GLY A 79 -23.02 9.09 -19.69
CA GLY A 79 -23.00 7.93 -20.60
C GLY A 79 -21.75 7.04 -20.48
N VAL A 80 -20.90 7.24 -19.46
CA VAL A 80 -19.72 6.42 -19.18
C VAL A 80 -19.93 5.64 -17.87
N LEU A 81 -19.46 4.39 -17.84
CA LEU A 81 -19.42 3.57 -16.64
C LEU A 81 -18.01 3.60 -16.04
N LEU A 82 -17.91 3.98 -14.77
CA LEU A 82 -16.67 4.01 -14.01
C LEU A 82 -16.69 2.90 -12.96
N ALA A 83 -15.75 1.97 -13.03
CA ALA A 83 -15.61 0.89 -12.05
C ALA A 83 -14.45 1.18 -11.09
N ILE A 84 -14.73 1.15 -9.79
CA ILE A 84 -13.76 1.34 -8.72
C ILE A 84 -13.47 -0.02 -8.10
N LEU A 85 -12.26 -0.53 -8.31
CA LEU A 85 -11.75 -1.76 -7.71
C LEU A 85 -10.95 -1.38 -6.46
N ASP A 86 -11.53 -1.57 -5.28
CA ASP A 86 -11.02 -0.98 -4.04
C ASP A 86 -11.50 -1.73 -2.76
N SER A 87 -11.44 -1.09 -1.59
CA SER A 87 -11.80 -1.61 -0.26
C SER A 87 -13.30 -1.65 0.04
N GLY A 88 -14.13 -1.05 -0.82
CA GLY A 88 -15.58 -0.88 -0.62
C GLY A 88 -16.02 0.57 -0.86
N ILE A 89 -17.33 0.78 -1.02
CA ILE A 89 -17.94 2.11 -1.18
C ILE A 89 -19.17 2.19 -0.28
N ASP A 90 -19.32 3.24 0.51
CA ASP A 90 -20.54 3.46 1.26
C ASP A 90 -21.70 3.80 0.29
N PRO A 91 -22.77 2.97 0.20
CA PRO A 91 -23.89 3.22 -0.70
C PRO A 91 -24.73 4.46 -0.34
N GLY A 92 -24.66 4.91 0.91
CA GLY A 92 -25.46 6.01 1.45
C GLY A 92 -24.77 7.36 1.46
N ILE A 93 -23.55 7.47 0.93
CA ILE A 93 -22.73 8.66 1.08
C ILE A 93 -23.20 9.85 0.22
N PRO A 94 -23.35 11.05 0.80
CA PRO A 94 -23.65 12.26 0.02
C PRO A 94 -22.59 12.53 -1.04
N GLY A 95 -23.03 12.77 -2.28
CA GLY A 95 -22.16 12.97 -3.44
C GLY A 95 -22.10 11.77 -4.38
N LEU A 96 -22.44 10.56 -3.92
CA LEU A 96 -22.47 9.35 -4.76
C LEU A 96 -23.90 8.89 -5.13
N GLY A 97 -24.93 9.58 -4.65
CA GLY A 97 -26.33 9.18 -4.89
C GLY A 97 -26.83 9.40 -6.32
N THR A 98 -26.43 10.50 -6.97
CA THR A 98 -26.93 10.86 -8.31
C THR A 98 -25.84 11.40 -9.24
N THR A 99 -26.00 11.18 -10.55
CA THR A 99 -25.17 11.79 -11.59
C THR A 99 -25.52 13.28 -11.77
N SER A 100 -24.70 14.04 -12.50
CA SER A 100 -25.03 15.43 -12.89
C SER A 100 -26.34 15.55 -13.69
N THR A 101 -26.85 14.44 -14.27
CA THR A 101 -28.13 14.36 -14.99
C THR A 101 -29.30 13.94 -14.09
N GLY A 102 -29.06 13.68 -12.79
CA GLY A 102 -30.09 13.30 -11.81
C GLY A 102 -30.41 11.80 -11.77
N GLU A 103 -29.70 10.98 -12.54
CA GLU A 103 -29.88 9.52 -12.54
C GLU A 103 -29.18 8.88 -11.34
N LYS A 104 -29.60 7.68 -10.93
CA LYS A 104 -28.88 6.92 -9.89
C LYS A 104 -27.46 6.61 -10.37
N LYS A 105 -26.47 7.11 -9.62
CA LYS A 105 -25.06 7.01 -10.00
C LYS A 105 -24.51 5.61 -9.78
N ILE A 106 -24.70 5.03 -8.59
CA ILE A 106 -24.25 3.66 -8.29
C ILE A 106 -25.19 2.66 -8.99
N LEU A 107 -24.65 1.91 -9.95
CA LEU A 107 -25.40 0.90 -10.68
C LEU A 107 -25.32 -0.47 -10.03
N ASP A 108 -24.20 -0.79 -9.39
CA ASP A 108 -24.05 -2.00 -8.60
C ASP A 108 -22.87 -1.91 -7.60
N LEU A 109 -22.94 -2.73 -6.57
CA LEU A 109 -21.90 -2.95 -5.56
C LEU A 109 -21.70 -4.46 -5.38
N ARG A 110 -20.46 -4.93 -5.47
CA ARG A 110 -20.13 -6.37 -5.36
C ARG A 110 -18.88 -6.62 -4.54
N ASP A 111 -18.98 -7.56 -3.61
CA ASP A 111 -17.85 -8.08 -2.84
C ASP A 111 -17.22 -9.29 -3.53
N PHE A 112 -15.92 -9.17 -3.83
CA PHE A 112 -15.06 -10.25 -4.34
C PHE A 112 -13.99 -10.65 -3.33
N SER A 113 -13.85 -9.93 -2.22
CA SER A 113 -12.89 -10.27 -1.17
C SER A 113 -13.41 -11.38 -0.25
N GLY A 114 -14.73 -11.53 -0.16
CA GLY A 114 -15.41 -12.49 0.70
C GLY A 114 -15.48 -12.03 2.16
N GLU A 115 -15.15 -10.77 2.45
CA GLU A 115 -15.26 -10.18 3.79
C GLU A 115 -16.72 -10.16 4.27
N GLY A 116 -17.67 -9.88 3.39
CA GLY A 116 -19.09 -9.88 3.71
C GLY A 116 -19.81 -11.18 3.44
N ALA A 117 -19.11 -12.28 3.14
CA ALA A 117 -19.74 -13.57 2.91
C ALA A 117 -20.42 -14.07 4.19
N ILE A 118 -21.75 -14.27 4.15
CA ILE A 118 -22.53 -14.76 5.29
C ILE A 118 -22.88 -16.24 5.10
N PRO A 119 -22.34 -17.15 5.93
CA PRO A 119 -22.76 -18.54 5.92
C PRO A 119 -24.24 -18.65 6.30
N LEU A 120 -25.05 -19.17 5.39
CA LEU A 120 -26.49 -19.35 5.58
C LEU A 120 -26.81 -20.82 5.86
N THR A 121 -27.59 -21.05 6.92
CA THR A 121 -28.11 -22.38 7.27
C THR A 121 -29.63 -22.42 7.15
N PRO A 122 -30.23 -23.53 6.69
CA PRO A 122 -31.68 -23.69 6.74
C PRO A 122 -32.19 -23.61 8.18
N ALA A 123 -33.27 -22.89 8.40
CA ALA A 123 -33.89 -22.74 9.71
C ALA A 123 -35.41 -22.92 9.66
N SER A 124 -35.96 -23.27 10.82
CA SER A 124 -37.41 -23.37 11.06
C SER A 124 -37.79 -22.43 12.19
N ALA A 125 -38.94 -21.76 12.05
CA ALA A 125 -39.49 -20.91 13.10
C ALA A 125 -40.40 -21.71 14.06
N GLU A 126 -40.37 -21.33 15.33
CA GLU A 126 -41.26 -21.81 16.39
C GLU A 126 -42.44 -20.84 16.52
N GLY A 127 -43.53 -21.11 15.79
CA GLY A 127 -44.66 -20.19 15.70
C GLY A 127 -44.27 -18.90 14.96
N ASP A 128 -44.38 -17.74 15.62
CA ASP A 128 -44.01 -16.43 15.07
C ASP A 128 -42.56 -16.02 15.35
N VAL A 129 -41.79 -16.88 16.04
CA VAL A 129 -40.42 -16.57 16.49
C VAL A 129 -39.40 -17.45 15.77
N ILE A 130 -38.29 -16.85 15.35
CA ILE A 130 -37.11 -17.56 14.84
C ILE A 130 -35.90 -17.25 15.71
N ARG A 131 -35.04 -18.25 15.95
CA ARG A 131 -33.80 -18.08 16.72
C ARG A 131 -32.59 -18.04 15.80
N VAL A 132 -31.77 -17.00 15.95
CA VAL A 132 -30.57 -16.77 15.13
C VAL A 132 -29.47 -16.24 16.03
N GLY A 133 -28.28 -16.87 16.04
CA GLY A 133 -27.15 -16.38 16.86
C GLY A 133 -27.44 -16.27 18.37
N GLY A 134 -28.42 -17.03 18.89
CA GLY A 134 -28.89 -16.91 20.29
C GLY A 134 -29.97 -15.85 20.51
N GLN A 135 -30.22 -14.98 19.54
CA GLN A 135 -31.29 -13.98 19.56
C GLN A 135 -32.63 -14.60 19.14
N ALA A 136 -33.74 -14.14 19.72
CA ALA A 136 -35.09 -14.56 19.37
C ALA A 136 -35.81 -13.40 18.67
N LEU A 137 -36.17 -13.61 17.39
CA LEU A 137 -36.77 -12.58 16.54
C LEU A 137 -38.23 -12.92 16.23
N ALA A 138 -39.15 -12.02 16.56
CA ALA A 138 -40.58 -12.15 16.25
C ALA A 138 -40.91 -11.70 14.81
N GLY A 139 -42.16 -11.87 14.38
CA GLY A 139 -42.65 -11.34 13.09
C GLY A 139 -42.48 -12.29 11.90
N VAL A 140 -42.16 -13.57 12.11
CA VAL A 140 -42.01 -14.56 11.03
C VAL A 140 -43.31 -14.73 10.24
N SER A 141 -44.47 -14.52 10.86
CA SER A 141 -45.77 -14.56 10.19
C SER A 141 -45.83 -13.57 9.03
N ARG A 142 -45.23 -12.37 9.17
CA ARG A 142 -45.12 -11.40 8.05
C ARG A 142 -44.21 -11.93 6.95
N LEU A 143 -43.04 -12.47 7.30
CA LEU A 143 -42.11 -13.04 6.33
C LEU A 143 -42.76 -14.17 5.52
N ARG A 144 -43.61 -14.99 6.16
CA ARG A 144 -44.38 -16.05 5.49
C ARG A 144 -45.37 -15.53 4.45
N THR A 145 -45.88 -14.30 4.60
CA THR A 145 -46.73 -13.67 3.57
C THR A 145 -45.97 -13.22 2.33
N LEU A 146 -44.66 -12.98 2.47
CA LEU A 146 -43.77 -12.49 1.42
C LEU A 146 -43.03 -13.64 0.71
N MET A 147 -42.88 -14.80 1.37
CA MET A 147 -42.09 -15.91 0.85
C MET A 147 -42.81 -16.76 -0.20
N VAL A 148 -42.02 -17.36 -1.09
CA VAL A 148 -42.39 -18.40 -2.06
C VAL A 148 -41.66 -19.68 -1.67
N GLY A 149 -42.38 -20.63 -1.11
CA GLY A 149 -41.84 -21.87 -0.52
C GLY A 149 -41.94 -21.89 1.01
N GLU A 150 -41.32 -22.88 1.65
CA GLU A 150 -41.42 -23.06 3.11
C GLU A 150 -40.11 -22.83 3.86
N ARG A 151 -39.00 -22.63 3.14
CA ARG A 151 -37.65 -22.67 3.72
C ARG A 151 -37.14 -21.27 4.05
N LEU A 152 -36.79 -21.06 5.32
CA LEU A 152 -36.04 -19.88 5.76
C LEU A 152 -34.56 -20.24 5.86
N TRP A 153 -33.72 -19.22 5.73
CA TRP A 153 -32.27 -19.32 5.91
C TRP A 153 -31.83 -18.29 6.93
N THR A 154 -30.88 -18.64 7.78
CA THR A 154 -30.37 -17.75 8.83
C THR A 154 -28.86 -17.70 8.79
N GLY A 155 -28.32 -16.54 9.14
CA GLY A 155 -26.89 -16.28 9.27
C GLY A 155 -26.63 -15.20 10.32
N THR A 156 -25.36 -14.96 10.61
CA THR A 156 -24.94 -13.95 11.59
C THR A 156 -23.74 -13.19 11.08
N LEU A 157 -23.67 -11.89 11.38
CA LEU A 157 -22.48 -11.06 11.22
C LEU A 157 -21.88 -10.78 12.59
N ALA A 158 -20.67 -11.26 12.85
CA ALA A 158 -19.94 -10.92 14.08
C ALA A 158 -19.07 -9.69 13.83
N GLU A 159 -19.06 -8.75 14.77
CA GLU A 159 -18.34 -7.48 14.63
C GLU A 159 -16.85 -7.59 14.98
N LEU A 160 -16.52 -8.31 16.06
CA LEU A 160 -15.15 -8.47 16.55
C LEU A 160 -14.13 -8.88 15.46
N PRO A 161 -14.45 -9.78 14.51
CA PRO A 161 -13.51 -10.14 13.44
C PRO A 161 -13.37 -9.10 12.33
N LEU A 162 -14.23 -8.08 12.24
CA LEU A 162 -14.27 -7.12 11.12
C LEU A 162 -13.16 -6.06 11.16
N GLY A 163 -12.50 -5.89 12.31
CA GLY A 163 -11.40 -4.94 12.44
C GLY A 163 -11.44 -4.18 13.75
N GLU A 164 -11.12 -2.88 13.68
CA GLU A 164 -11.04 -2.01 14.83
C GLU A 164 -12.20 -1.00 14.83
N MET A 165 -12.67 -0.64 16.02
CA MET A 165 -13.62 0.45 16.17
C MET A 165 -13.03 1.81 15.74
N PRO A 166 -13.82 2.74 15.18
CA PRO A 166 -15.27 2.63 14.97
C PRO A 166 -15.69 1.85 13.73
N ALA A 167 -14.78 1.46 12.84
CA ALA A 167 -15.16 0.83 11.58
C ALA A 167 -15.85 -0.53 11.79
N ALA A 168 -15.41 -1.31 12.77
CA ALA A 168 -15.98 -2.63 13.09
C ALA A 168 -17.32 -2.56 13.85
N ASP A 169 -17.69 -1.41 14.40
CA ASP A 169 -18.96 -1.16 15.11
C ASP A 169 -20.07 -0.93 14.06
N VAL A 170 -20.63 -2.02 13.56
CA VAL A 170 -21.58 -2.03 12.43
C VAL A 170 -22.90 -1.41 12.86
N ASN A 171 -23.34 -1.64 14.10
CA ASN A 171 -24.61 -1.15 14.65
C ASN A 171 -24.52 0.26 15.29
N GLY A 172 -23.31 0.79 15.49
CA GLY A 172 -23.05 2.13 16.02
C GLY A 172 -23.34 2.29 17.52
N ASP A 173 -23.26 1.20 18.30
CA ASP A 173 -23.59 1.22 19.72
C ASP A 173 -22.41 1.58 20.64
N GLY A 174 -21.18 1.52 20.12
CA GLY A 174 -19.93 1.83 20.81
C GLY A 174 -19.21 0.62 21.41
N ASP A 175 -19.55 -0.60 20.99
CA ASP A 175 -18.71 -1.79 21.14
C ASP A 175 -18.60 -2.63 19.85
N ASP A 176 -17.87 -3.74 19.92
CA ASP A 176 -17.56 -4.63 18.79
C ASP A 176 -17.77 -6.11 19.17
N ALA A 177 -18.50 -6.37 20.27
CA ALA A 177 -18.70 -7.73 20.78
C ALA A 177 -19.94 -8.40 20.17
N ASP A 178 -20.70 -7.66 19.36
CA ASP A 178 -22.00 -8.10 18.90
C ASP A 178 -21.96 -9.17 17.81
N THR A 179 -23.06 -9.91 17.77
CA THR A 179 -23.40 -10.84 16.70
C THR A 179 -24.78 -10.50 16.19
N LEU A 180 -24.85 -9.97 14.98
CA LEU A 180 -26.06 -9.42 14.37
C LEU A 180 -26.77 -10.50 13.54
N ALA A 181 -28.04 -10.75 13.85
CA ALA A 181 -28.84 -11.78 13.18
C ALA A 181 -29.37 -11.35 11.82
N ILE A 182 -29.37 -12.31 10.89
CA ILE A 182 -29.88 -12.15 9.52
C ILE A 182 -30.84 -13.30 9.20
N VAL A 183 -31.97 -12.97 8.58
CA VAL A 183 -32.94 -13.93 8.04
C VAL A 183 -33.11 -13.71 6.54
N VAL A 184 -32.96 -14.77 5.75
CA VAL A 184 -33.10 -14.74 4.28
C VAL A 184 -34.27 -15.63 3.87
N VAL A 185 -35.11 -15.11 2.98
CA VAL A 185 -36.23 -15.83 2.38
C VAL A 185 -36.27 -15.62 0.87
N ARG A 186 -36.90 -16.55 0.16
CA ARG A 186 -37.19 -16.38 -1.26
C ARG A 186 -38.52 -15.66 -1.42
N ALA A 187 -38.52 -14.44 -1.93
CA ALA A 187 -39.71 -13.69 -2.33
C ALA A 187 -40.08 -13.99 -3.79
N ARG A 188 -41.15 -13.34 -4.31
CA ARG A 188 -41.61 -13.53 -5.71
C ARG A 188 -40.64 -12.97 -6.74
N ASP A 189 -39.87 -11.96 -6.36
CA ASP A 189 -38.95 -11.17 -7.17
C ASP A 189 -37.47 -11.47 -6.87
N GLY A 190 -37.19 -12.47 -6.02
CA GLY A 190 -35.84 -12.93 -5.77
C GLY A 190 -35.59 -13.30 -4.31
N TRP A 191 -34.33 -13.41 -3.94
CA TRP A 191 -33.93 -13.56 -2.54
C TRP A 191 -33.96 -12.20 -1.84
N VAL A 192 -34.42 -12.17 -0.60
CA VAL A 192 -34.48 -10.97 0.24
C VAL A 192 -33.95 -11.26 1.64
N LEU A 193 -33.30 -10.25 2.21
CA LEU A 193 -32.79 -10.24 3.59
C LEU A 193 -33.73 -9.43 4.48
N PHE A 194 -33.90 -9.91 5.71
CA PHE A 194 -34.45 -9.19 6.84
C PHE A 194 -33.41 -9.17 7.96
N ALA A 195 -33.26 -8.01 8.58
CA ALA A 195 -32.45 -7.79 9.77
C ALA A 195 -33.28 -6.95 10.75
N ASP A 196 -33.13 -7.19 12.04
CA ASP A 196 -33.70 -6.36 13.11
C ASP A 196 -32.89 -5.06 13.16
N THR A 197 -33.24 -4.08 12.33
CA THR A 197 -32.41 -2.89 12.10
C THR A 197 -32.53 -1.89 13.23
N ASP A 198 -33.66 -1.85 13.93
CA ASP A 198 -33.89 -0.95 15.07
C ASP A 198 -33.61 -1.58 16.45
N GLY A 199 -33.29 -2.88 16.47
CA GLY A 199 -32.87 -3.64 17.64
C GLY A 199 -34.00 -3.94 18.62
N ASP A 200 -35.25 -3.95 18.17
CA ASP A 200 -36.42 -4.18 19.02
C ASP A 200 -36.84 -5.66 19.15
N GLY A 201 -36.10 -6.56 18.50
CA GLY A 201 -36.32 -8.00 18.52
C GLY A 201 -37.42 -8.48 17.57
N SER A 202 -37.82 -7.65 16.59
CA SER A 202 -38.91 -7.94 15.67
C SER A 202 -38.54 -7.71 14.22
N LEU A 203 -38.95 -8.64 13.35
CA LEU A 203 -38.88 -8.46 11.89
C LEU A 203 -40.20 -7.93 11.29
N ALA A 204 -41.18 -7.63 12.15
CA ALA A 204 -42.55 -7.34 11.72
C ALA A 204 -42.71 -5.99 11.01
N ASN A 205 -41.83 -5.02 11.25
CA ASN A 205 -41.76 -3.69 10.62
C ASN A 205 -40.58 -3.53 9.66
N GLU A 206 -39.68 -4.52 9.63
CA GLU A 206 -38.44 -4.44 8.85
C GLU A 206 -38.66 -4.44 7.34
N THR A 207 -37.83 -3.69 6.63
CA THR A 207 -37.92 -3.59 5.17
C THR A 207 -37.13 -4.74 4.53
N PRO A 208 -37.72 -5.54 3.63
CA PRO A 208 -36.96 -6.54 2.89
C PRO A 208 -35.89 -5.86 2.03
N VAL A 209 -34.66 -6.34 2.12
CA VAL A 209 -33.53 -5.86 1.32
C VAL A 209 -33.26 -6.84 0.18
N HIS A 210 -33.37 -6.37 -1.05
CA HIS A 210 -33.14 -7.17 -2.25
C HIS A 210 -31.66 -7.18 -2.65
N ASP A 211 -31.33 -7.95 -3.70
CA ASP A 211 -30.04 -7.79 -4.37
C ASP A 211 -29.87 -6.33 -4.86
N TYR A 212 -28.73 -5.73 -4.54
CA TYR A 212 -28.45 -4.32 -4.83
C TYR A 212 -28.60 -3.97 -6.32
N LEU A 213 -28.25 -4.87 -7.23
CA LEU A 213 -28.38 -4.65 -8.67
C LEU A 213 -29.84 -4.43 -9.10
N VAL A 214 -30.78 -5.03 -8.37
CA VAL A 214 -32.22 -4.97 -8.68
C VAL A 214 -32.82 -3.71 -8.07
N ALA A 215 -32.74 -3.55 -6.76
CA ALA A 215 -33.49 -2.53 -6.03
C ALA A 215 -32.67 -1.28 -5.67
N ARG A 216 -31.32 -1.39 -5.63
CA ARG A 216 -30.40 -0.33 -5.19
C ARG A 216 -30.70 0.15 -3.77
N GLU A 217 -31.12 -0.79 -2.94
CA GLU A 217 -31.44 -0.62 -1.52
C GLU A 217 -30.19 -0.89 -0.67
N TYR A 218 -30.06 -0.14 0.42
CA TYR A 218 -29.08 -0.41 1.46
C TYR A 218 -29.77 -0.27 2.82
N PHE A 219 -29.19 -0.88 3.85
CA PHE A 219 -29.70 -0.86 5.21
C PHE A 219 -28.54 -0.70 6.21
N GLY A 220 -28.84 -0.55 7.48
CA GLY A 220 -27.83 -0.54 8.54
C GLY A 220 -28.50 -0.78 9.89
N TRP A 221 -27.78 -1.42 10.80
CA TRP A 221 -28.24 -1.61 12.17
C TRP A 221 -28.06 -0.32 12.95
N HIS A 222 -29.05 0.06 13.76
CA HIS A 222 -28.99 1.22 14.62
C HIS A 222 -29.85 1.04 15.88
N GLY A 223 -29.37 1.52 17.03
CA GLY A 223 -30.26 1.70 18.17
C GLY A 223 -31.36 2.72 17.87
N ARG A 224 -32.55 2.59 18.48
CA ARG A 224 -33.65 3.56 18.33
C ARG A 224 -33.18 5.00 18.51
N GLY A 225 -33.41 5.83 17.48
CA GLY A 225 -33.04 7.25 17.48
C GLY A 225 -31.55 7.53 17.19
N ARG A 226 -30.77 6.51 16.81
CA ARG A 226 -29.38 6.64 16.35
C ARG A 226 -29.29 6.45 14.83
N PHE A 227 -28.16 6.86 14.27
CA PHE A 227 -27.78 6.53 12.91
C PHE A 227 -27.02 5.20 12.90
N PRO A 228 -27.07 4.44 11.80
CA PRO A 228 -26.30 3.21 11.71
C PRO A 228 -24.80 3.47 11.72
N GLY A 229 -24.03 2.52 12.25
CA GLY A 229 -22.57 2.55 12.19
C GLY A 229 -22.08 2.44 10.75
N LEU A 230 -22.66 1.49 9.99
CA LEU A 230 -22.41 1.26 8.57
C LEU A 230 -23.68 1.17 7.74
N ASN A 231 -23.59 1.62 6.48
CA ASN A 231 -24.55 1.28 5.44
C ASN A 231 -24.07 0.03 4.68
N LEU A 232 -24.95 -0.95 4.53
CA LEU A 232 -24.68 -2.23 3.90
C LEU A 232 -25.61 -2.47 2.72
N ALA A 233 -25.08 -3.05 1.66
CA ALA A 233 -25.84 -3.58 0.53
C ALA A 233 -25.83 -5.11 0.53
N ALA A 234 -26.91 -5.74 0.05
CA ALA A 234 -27.00 -7.19 -0.05
C ALA A 234 -26.79 -7.67 -1.49
N ASN A 235 -26.07 -8.78 -1.65
CA ASN A 235 -25.87 -9.46 -2.91
C ASN A 235 -26.26 -10.93 -2.77
N PHE A 236 -27.05 -11.43 -3.72
CA PHE A 236 -27.53 -12.81 -3.69
C PHE A 236 -27.06 -13.61 -4.90
N ARG A 237 -26.72 -14.88 -4.65
CA ARG A 237 -26.51 -15.90 -5.68
C ARG A 237 -27.26 -17.16 -5.26
N GLU A 238 -27.62 -18.01 -6.23
CA GLU A 238 -28.27 -19.30 -5.97
C GLU A 238 -27.36 -20.45 -6.37
N GLU A 239 -27.11 -21.37 -5.45
CA GLU A 239 -26.31 -22.58 -5.68
C GLU A 239 -27.06 -23.80 -5.15
N GLY A 240 -27.43 -24.73 -6.04
CA GLY A 240 -28.18 -25.93 -5.65
C GLY A 240 -29.55 -25.64 -5.01
N GLY A 241 -30.17 -24.50 -5.32
CA GLY A 241 -31.43 -24.04 -4.72
C GLY A 241 -31.29 -23.39 -3.34
N ALA A 242 -30.07 -23.19 -2.85
CA ALA A 242 -29.76 -22.45 -1.63
C ALA A 242 -29.25 -21.04 -1.94
N PRO A 243 -29.60 -20.03 -1.13
CA PRO A 243 -29.03 -18.70 -1.27
C PRO A 243 -27.58 -18.67 -0.77
N ARG A 244 -26.77 -17.85 -1.44
CA ARG A 244 -25.51 -17.30 -0.96
C ARG A 244 -25.73 -15.80 -0.78
N LEU A 245 -25.33 -15.28 0.37
CA LEU A 245 -25.43 -13.87 0.70
C LEU A 245 -24.02 -13.31 0.89
N ASP A 246 -23.70 -12.29 0.10
CA ASP A 246 -22.53 -11.44 0.31
C ASP A 246 -23.05 -10.05 0.72
N LEU A 247 -22.61 -9.54 1.87
CA LEU A 247 -22.84 -8.15 2.27
C LEU A 247 -21.73 -7.27 1.72
N PHE A 248 -22.07 -6.06 1.31
CA PHE A 248 -21.11 -5.07 0.84
C PHE A 248 -21.13 -3.86 1.76
N PHE A 249 -19.95 -3.52 2.31
CA PHE A 249 -19.75 -2.41 3.24
C PHE A 249 -18.33 -1.87 3.16
N ASP A 250 -18.14 -0.65 3.66
CA ASP A 250 -16.86 0.05 3.66
C ASP A 250 -16.36 0.31 5.11
N THR A 251 -15.50 -0.58 5.57
CA THR A 251 -14.77 -0.51 6.85
C THR A 251 -13.39 0.15 6.72
N SER A 252 -13.06 0.73 5.55
CA SER A 252 -11.76 1.37 5.28
C SER A 252 -11.85 2.85 4.92
N ALA A 253 -13.00 3.33 4.41
CA ALA A 253 -13.23 4.67 3.86
C ALA A 253 -12.51 4.98 2.55
N HIS A 254 -11.46 4.23 2.21
CA HIS A 254 -10.59 4.49 1.07
C HIS A 254 -11.35 4.45 -0.27
N GLY A 255 -12.07 3.36 -0.57
CA GLY A 255 -12.81 3.26 -1.84
C GLY A 255 -13.94 4.28 -2.00
N SER A 256 -14.59 4.70 -0.91
CA SER A 256 -15.54 5.82 -0.92
C SER A 256 -14.88 7.15 -1.31
N HIS A 257 -13.68 7.41 -0.78
CA HIS A 257 -12.90 8.62 -1.07
C HIS A 257 -12.47 8.65 -2.54
N VAL A 258 -11.93 7.54 -3.01
CA VAL A 258 -11.54 7.29 -4.41
C VAL A 258 -12.71 7.51 -5.37
N ALA A 259 -13.89 6.96 -5.07
CA ALA A 259 -15.09 7.13 -5.88
C ALA A 259 -15.58 8.58 -5.94
N GLY A 260 -15.49 9.30 -4.82
CA GLY A 260 -15.83 10.72 -4.73
C GLY A 260 -14.91 11.60 -5.59
N ILE A 261 -13.61 11.32 -5.64
CA ILE A 261 -12.65 12.02 -6.52
C ILE A 261 -13.00 11.75 -7.99
N ALA A 262 -13.19 10.48 -8.35
CA ALA A 262 -13.42 10.08 -9.73
C ALA A 262 -14.71 10.69 -10.30
N SER A 263 -15.81 10.65 -9.54
CA SER A 263 -17.14 10.92 -10.09
C SER A 263 -18.13 11.62 -9.14
N GLY A 264 -17.72 12.10 -7.97
CA GLY A 264 -18.63 12.74 -7.02
C GLY A 264 -19.45 13.89 -7.63
N ASN A 265 -20.72 14.02 -7.24
CA ASN A 265 -21.62 15.06 -7.71
C ASN A 265 -22.34 15.71 -6.53
N GLY A 266 -21.99 16.97 -6.22
CA GLY A 266 -22.49 17.66 -5.03
C GLY A 266 -22.06 16.97 -3.73
N LEU A 267 -20.75 16.73 -3.58
CA LEU A 267 -20.14 16.15 -2.39
C LEU A 267 -20.63 16.87 -1.13
N TYR A 268 -21.05 16.10 -0.12
CA TYR A 268 -21.60 16.62 1.13
C TYR A 268 -22.81 17.57 0.96
N GLY A 269 -23.55 17.45 -0.15
CA GLY A 269 -24.69 18.33 -0.46
C GLY A 269 -24.31 19.75 -0.88
N VAL A 270 -23.02 20.04 -1.10
CA VAL A 270 -22.54 21.35 -1.55
C VAL A 270 -22.66 21.46 -3.06
N THR A 271 -23.53 22.33 -3.55
CA THR A 271 -23.73 22.54 -5.00
C THR A 271 -22.43 22.92 -5.70
N GLY A 272 -22.07 22.20 -6.75
CA GLY A 272 -20.85 22.44 -7.53
C GLY A 272 -19.58 21.80 -6.96
N PHE A 273 -19.63 21.25 -5.74
CA PHE A 273 -18.54 20.46 -5.18
C PHE A 273 -18.53 19.07 -5.82
N ASN A 274 -17.89 18.96 -6.98
CA ASN A 274 -17.86 17.74 -7.77
C ASN A 274 -16.47 17.10 -7.74
N GLY A 275 -16.44 15.79 -7.95
CA GLY A 275 -15.26 15.09 -8.45
C GLY A 275 -15.03 15.41 -9.93
N VAL A 276 -14.14 14.64 -10.56
CA VAL A 276 -13.68 14.91 -11.93
C VAL A 276 -14.78 14.68 -12.97
N ALA A 277 -15.48 13.55 -12.92
CA ALA A 277 -16.51 13.16 -13.90
C ALA A 277 -17.90 12.98 -13.24
N PRO A 278 -18.58 14.07 -12.82
CA PRO A 278 -19.83 14.01 -12.06
C PRO A 278 -20.99 13.34 -12.81
N GLY A 279 -20.95 13.29 -14.14
CA GLY A 279 -21.96 12.62 -14.97
C GLY A 279 -21.80 11.10 -15.09
N ALA A 280 -20.66 10.53 -14.68
CA ALA A 280 -20.41 9.10 -14.83
C ALA A 280 -21.24 8.25 -13.87
N TYR A 281 -21.65 7.06 -14.34
CA TYR A 281 -22.17 5.98 -13.50
C TYR A 281 -21.03 5.26 -12.76
N LEU A 282 -21.36 4.58 -11.67
CA LEU A 282 -20.39 3.93 -10.78
C LEU A 282 -20.69 2.45 -10.58
N LEU A 283 -19.63 1.62 -10.60
CA LEU A 283 -19.60 0.29 -9.98
C LEU A 283 -18.61 0.30 -8.82
N GLY A 284 -19.03 -0.14 -7.65
CA GLY A 284 -18.13 -0.41 -6.52
C GLY A 284 -17.80 -1.89 -6.45
N LEU A 285 -16.53 -2.24 -6.65
CA LEU A 285 -16.07 -3.62 -6.71
C LEU A 285 -15.04 -3.81 -5.60
N LYS A 286 -15.46 -4.43 -4.51
CA LYS A 286 -14.61 -4.65 -3.35
C LYS A 286 -13.71 -5.84 -3.62
N ILE A 287 -12.41 -5.59 -3.66
CA ILE A 287 -11.38 -6.62 -3.89
C ILE A 287 -10.60 -6.94 -2.62
N ALA A 288 -10.61 -6.03 -1.64
CA ALA A 288 -9.84 -6.15 -0.42
C ALA A 288 -10.68 -6.59 0.78
N ASN A 289 -10.09 -7.40 1.65
CA ASN A 289 -10.63 -7.80 2.93
C ASN A 289 -9.97 -6.95 4.03
N ASN A 290 -10.72 -5.97 4.56
CA ASN A 290 -10.22 -4.95 5.48
C ASN A 290 -9.87 -5.54 6.86
N ALA A 291 -10.59 -6.58 7.28
CA ALA A 291 -10.30 -7.33 8.50
C ALA A 291 -8.94 -8.04 8.44
N ASN A 292 -8.63 -8.66 7.30
CA ASN A 292 -7.47 -9.53 7.08
C ASN A 292 -6.21 -8.79 6.61
N GLY A 293 -5.92 -7.63 7.21
CA GLY A 293 -4.78 -6.79 6.85
C GLY A 293 -5.04 -5.82 5.72
N GLY A 294 -6.28 -5.71 5.23
CA GLY A 294 -6.62 -4.81 4.13
C GLY A 294 -5.97 -5.22 2.83
N ILE A 295 -5.93 -6.52 2.55
CA ILE A 295 -5.30 -7.13 1.37
C ILE A 295 -6.33 -7.54 0.33
N SER A 296 -5.95 -7.59 -0.95
CA SER A 296 -6.72 -8.33 -1.94
C SER A 296 -6.73 -9.83 -1.64
N THR A 297 -7.80 -10.52 -2.03
CA THR A 297 -7.88 -11.99 -1.90
C THR A 297 -7.64 -12.68 -3.24
N THR A 298 -7.27 -13.96 -3.19
CA THR A 298 -6.96 -14.76 -4.37
C THR A 298 -8.03 -14.65 -5.46
N GLY A 299 -7.63 -14.14 -6.64
CA GLY A 299 -8.50 -13.99 -7.81
C GLY A 299 -9.52 -12.84 -7.76
N SER A 300 -9.61 -12.08 -6.65
CA SER A 300 -10.58 -10.99 -6.48
C SER A 300 -10.46 -9.90 -7.55
N MET A 301 -9.24 -9.46 -7.86
CA MET A 301 -8.96 -8.44 -8.89
C MET A 301 -9.44 -8.89 -10.28
N LEU A 302 -9.13 -10.13 -10.68
CA LEU A 302 -9.55 -10.67 -11.98
C LEU A 302 -11.08 -10.81 -12.06
N ALA A 303 -11.71 -11.29 -10.99
CA ALA A 303 -13.16 -11.42 -10.91
C ALA A 303 -13.86 -10.05 -11.04
N ALA A 304 -13.32 -9.02 -10.37
CA ALA A 304 -13.82 -7.66 -10.45
C ALA A 304 -13.68 -7.05 -11.86
N MET A 305 -12.51 -7.20 -12.51
CA MET A 305 -12.32 -6.76 -13.90
C MET A 305 -13.31 -7.44 -14.85
N ALA A 306 -13.44 -8.76 -14.77
CA ALA A 306 -14.38 -9.52 -15.60
C ALA A 306 -15.84 -9.08 -15.37
N TYR A 307 -16.19 -8.79 -14.12
CA TYR A 307 -17.51 -8.27 -13.76
C TYR A 307 -17.79 -6.90 -14.40
N ALA A 308 -16.84 -5.96 -14.28
CA ALA A 308 -16.96 -4.61 -14.84
C ALA A 308 -17.17 -4.64 -16.36
N ILE A 309 -16.33 -5.42 -17.07
CA ILE A 309 -16.40 -5.61 -18.52
C ILE A 309 -17.76 -6.18 -18.93
N ARG A 310 -18.23 -7.22 -18.23
CA ARG A 310 -19.53 -7.83 -18.51
C ARG A 310 -20.68 -6.83 -18.34
N VAL A 311 -20.72 -6.10 -17.22
CA VAL A 311 -21.78 -5.11 -16.95
C VAL A 311 -21.74 -3.96 -17.97
N ALA A 312 -20.55 -3.49 -18.35
CA ALA A 312 -20.39 -2.48 -19.39
C ALA A 312 -20.95 -2.96 -20.74
N ALA A 313 -20.62 -4.19 -21.15
CA ALA A 313 -21.09 -4.79 -22.39
C ALA A 313 -22.62 -5.00 -22.39
N GLU A 314 -23.19 -5.54 -21.31
CA GLU A 314 -24.64 -5.74 -21.14
C GLU A 314 -25.41 -4.41 -21.22
N ARG A 315 -24.83 -3.34 -20.67
CA ARG A 315 -25.44 -1.99 -20.65
C ARG A 315 -25.06 -1.14 -21.87
N ARG A 316 -24.15 -1.61 -22.72
CA ARG A 316 -23.59 -0.87 -23.87
C ARG A 316 -22.99 0.49 -23.48
N LEU A 317 -22.31 0.53 -22.34
CA LEU A 317 -21.63 1.72 -21.84
C LEU A 317 -20.11 1.58 -22.06
N PRO A 318 -19.41 2.63 -22.53
CA PRO A 318 -17.96 2.69 -22.44
C PRO A 318 -17.50 2.55 -20.99
N LEU A 319 -16.39 1.83 -20.78
CA LEU A 319 -15.88 1.49 -19.46
C LEU A 319 -14.54 2.18 -19.19
N VAL A 320 -14.46 2.82 -18.02
CA VAL A 320 -13.21 3.24 -17.38
C VAL A 320 -13.09 2.51 -16.05
N MET A 321 -11.95 1.89 -15.79
CA MET A 321 -11.64 1.24 -14.52
C MET A 321 -10.60 2.05 -13.76
N ASN A 322 -10.70 2.04 -12.44
CA ASN A 322 -9.69 2.56 -11.51
C ASN A 322 -9.33 1.47 -10.50
N MET A 323 -8.03 1.33 -10.21
CA MET A 323 -7.56 0.53 -9.10
C MET A 323 -6.48 1.29 -8.34
N SER A 324 -6.81 1.66 -7.11
CA SER A 324 -5.94 2.38 -6.18
C SER A 324 -5.34 1.41 -5.16
N PHE A 325 -4.84 0.28 -5.65
CA PHE A 325 -4.47 -0.88 -4.85
C PHE A 325 -3.27 -1.59 -5.47
N GLY A 326 -2.37 -2.12 -4.65
CA GLY A 326 -1.20 -2.86 -5.12
C GLY A 326 -0.18 -3.17 -4.04
N VAL A 327 0.83 -3.95 -4.40
CA VAL A 327 1.98 -4.32 -3.55
C VAL A 327 3.28 -3.76 -4.08
N GLY A 328 4.29 -3.73 -3.22
CA GLY A 328 5.67 -3.42 -3.60
C GLY A 328 6.27 -4.45 -4.55
N ASN A 329 7.34 -4.04 -5.21
CA ASN A 329 8.00 -4.84 -6.23
C ASN A 329 9.28 -5.50 -5.69
N GLU A 330 9.39 -6.83 -5.82
CA GLU A 330 10.68 -7.53 -5.65
C GLU A 330 11.53 -7.49 -6.92
N ALA A 331 10.85 -7.34 -8.05
CA ALA A 331 11.44 -7.48 -9.37
C ALA A 331 10.55 -6.78 -10.40
N GLU A 332 10.78 -5.48 -10.60
CA GLU A 332 9.95 -4.61 -11.44
C GLU A 332 9.53 -5.25 -12.79
N GLY A 333 8.24 -5.18 -13.11
CA GLY A 333 7.66 -5.62 -14.38
C GLY A 333 7.58 -7.14 -14.59
N ARG A 334 7.78 -7.94 -13.54
CA ARG A 334 7.66 -9.41 -13.60
C ARG A 334 6.45 -9.98 -12.88
N ALA A 335 5.59 -9.13 -12.32
CA ALA A 335 4.43 -9.56 -11.57
C ALA A 335 3.43 -10.30 -12.47
N ARG A 336 2.85 -11.38 -11.95
CA ARG A 336 1.79 -12.11 -12.63
C ARG A 336 0.56 -11.24 -12.87
N ILE A 337 0.23 -10.38 -11.91
CA ILE A 337 -0.90 -9.46 -12.00
C ILE A 337 -0.73 -8.43 -13.14
N ASP A 338 0.49 -7.98 -13.44
CA ASP A 338 0.77 -7.11 -14.59
C ASP A 338 0.36 -7.79 -15.90
N ALA A 339 0.79 -9.05 -16.06
CA ALA A 339 0.49 -9.84 -17.25
C ALA A 339 -1.02 -10.11 -17.40
N LEU A 340 -1.74 -10.28 -16.28
CA LEU A 340 -3.20 -10.41 -16.29
C LEU A 340 -3.88 -9.12 -16.74
N VAL A 341 -3.49 -7.97 -16.17
CA VAL A 341 -3.99 -6.65 -16.59
C VAL A 341 -3.72 -6.41 -18.07
N ASP A 342 -2.48 -6.65 -18.52
CA ASP A 342 -2.09 -6.48 -19.92
C ASP A 342 -2.84 -7.42 -20.87
N SER A 343 -3.19 -8.63 -20.43
CA SER A 343 -3.98 -9.59 -21.21
C SER A 343 -5.45 -9.16 -21.31
N VAL A 344 -6.03 -8.68 -20.21
CA VAL A 344 -7.41 -8.15 -20.19
C VAL A 344 -7.52 -6.94 -21.10
N LEU A 345 -6.59 -5.99 -21.02
CA LEU A 345 -6.63 -4.77 -21.85
C LEU A 345 -6.31 -5.05 -23.33
N ALA A 346 -5.53 -6.08 -23.63
CA ALA A 346 -5.33 -6.52 -25.02
C ALA A 346 -6.62 -7.10 -25.64
N ALA A 347 -7.41 -7.82 -24.84
CA ALA A 347 -8.70 -8.37 -25.27
C ALA A 347 -9.81 -7.31 -25.35
N HIS A 348 -9.66 -6.21 -24.62
CA HIS A 348 -10.64 -5.12 -24.50
C HIS A 348 -10.00 -3.74 -24.77
N PRO A 349 -9.56 -3.45 -26.01
CA PRO A 349 -8.84 -2.22 -26.35
C PRO A 349 -9.66 -0.93 -26.18
N GLU A 350 -10.98 -1.05 -25.99
CA GLU A 350 -11.90 0.04 -25.68
C GLU A 350 -11.92 0.43 -24.18
N VAL A 351 -11.36 -0.40 -23.30
CA VAL A 351 -11.39 -0.19 -21.85
C VAL A 351 -10.17 0.59 -21.40
N VAL A 352 -10.39 1.75 -20.77
CA VAL A 352 -9.31 2.52 -20.12
C VAL A 352 -9.17 2.06 -18.68
N PHE A 353 -7.95 1.77 -18.23
CA PHE A 353 -7.70 1.37 -16.84
C PHE A 353 -6.60 2.24 -16.24
N ALA A 354 -6.97 3.07 -15.25
CA ALA A 354 -6.04 3.84 -14.44
C ALA A 354 -5.62 3.05 -13.20
N ILE A 355 -4.32 3.00 -12.93
CA ILE A 355 -3.73 2.28 -11.79
C ILE A 355 -2.74 3.22 -11.08
N SER A 356 -2.76 3.25 -9.76
CA SER A 356 -1.82 4.03 -8.96
C SER A 356 -0.39 3.51 -9.11
N ALA A 357 0.59 4.42 -9.09
CA ALA A 357 2.01 4.04 -9.18
C ALA A 357 2.55 3.36 -7.91
N GLY A 358 1.92 3.58 -6.74
CA GLY A 358 2.43 3.14 -5.44
C GLY A 358 2.90 4.32 -4.57
N ASN A 359 3.08 4.06 -3.28
CA ASN A 359 3.41 5.08 -2.28
C ASN A 359 4.77 4.84 -1.60
N ASP A 360 5.65 4.06 -2.23
CA ASP A 360 6.94 3.63 -1.66
C ASP A 360 8.10 4.55 -2.08
N GLY A 361 7.81 5.66 -2.76
CA GLY A 361 8.77 6.73 -2.99
C GLY A 361 9.31 7.30 -1.67
N PRO A 362 10.44 8.04 -1.69
CA PRO A 362 11.14 8.59 -2.86
C PRO A 362 12.19 7.67 -3.52
N GLY A 363 12.30 6.40 -3.12
CA GLY A 363 13.28 5.49 -3.72
C GLY A 363 13.06 5.28 -5.22
N LEU A 364 14.14 5.01 -5.96
CA LEU A 364 14.02 4.47 -7.33
C LEU A 364 13.62 3.00 -7.27
N SER A 365 13.06 2.53 -8.39
CA SER A 365 12.55 1.17 -8.52
C SER A 365 11.49 0.82 -7.47
N THR A 366 10.62 1.78 -7.13
CA THR A 366 9.56 1.64 -6.12
C THR A 366 8.19 1.45 -6.75
N MET A 367 8.10 1.25 -8.08
CA MET A 367 6.83 1.12 -8.79
C MET A 367 6.04 -0.08 -8.29
N GLY A 368 4.85 0.14 -7.75
CA GLY A 368 4.00 -0.91 -7.22
C GLY A 368 3.36 -1.75 -8.33
N PHE A 369 2.96 -2.97 -8.00
CA PHE A 369 2.21 -3.86 -8.89
C PHE A 369 0.72 -3.79 -8.57
N PRO A 370 -0.16 -3.65 -9.58
CA PRO A 370 0.10 -3.78 -11.02
C PRO A 370 0.37 -2.46 -11.78
N GLY A 371 0.88 -1.43 -11.11
CA GLY A 371 1.27 -0.15 -11.73
C GLY A 371 2.35 -0.30 -12.81
N SER A 372 3.06 -1.42 -12.88
CA SER A 372 4.03 -1.73 -13.94
C SER A 372 3.43 -2.27 -15.24
N ALA A 373 2.13 -2.57 -15.29
CA ALA A 373 1.46 -3.06 -16.50
C ALA A 373 1.66 -2.09 -17.69
N SER A 374 1.93 -2.64 -18.87
CA SER A 374 2.34 -1.86 -20.06
C SER A 374 1.17 -1.15 -20.74
N ARG A 375 -0.03 -1.73 -20.67
CA ARG A 375 -1.25 -1.22 -21.33
C ARG A 375 -2.13 -0.35 -20.43
N ALA A 376 -1.98 -0.47 -19.11
CA ALA A 376 -2.66 0.39 -18.16
C ALA A 376 -2.09 1.82 -18.21
N LEU A 377 -2.89 2.79 -17.75
CA LEU A 377 -2.45 4.14 -17.47
C LEU A 377 -1.95 4.20 -16.03
N THR A 378 -0.64 4.20 -15.84
CA THR A 378 -0.03 4.28 -14.50
C THR A 378 0.11 5.72 -14.04
N VAL A 379 -0.37 6.02 -12.84
CA VAL A 379 -0.55 7.40 -12.38
C VAL A 379 0.27 7.67 -11.12
N GLY A 380 1.28 8.52 -11.24
CA GLY A 380 1.99 9.09 -10.11
C GLY A 380 1.28 10.31 -9.52
N ALA A 381 1.77 10.80 -8.39
CA ALA A 381 1.12 11.86 -7.61
C ALA A 381 1.94 13.16 -7.59
N THR A 382 1.27 14.28 -7.80
CA THR A 382 1.74 15.60 -7.35
C THR A 382 1.12 15.98 -6.01
N LEU A 383 1.77 16.89 -5.28
CA LEU A 383 1.30 17.40 -4.01
C LEU A 383 0.65 18.78 -4.22
N PRO A 384 -0.68 18.90 -4.17
CA PRO A 384 -1.35 20.14 -4.58
C PRO A 384 -1.05 21.30 -3.63
N ALA A 385 -0.58 22.42 -4.17
CA ALA A 385 -0.13 23.57 -3.39
C ALA A 385 -1.22 24.20 -2.51
N VAL A 386 -2.50 23.99 -2.85
CA VAL A 386 -3.67 24.41 -2.04
C VAL A 386 -3.70 23.76 -0.64
N PHE A 387 -3.11 22.58 -0.49
CA PHE A 387 -2.96 21.92 0.81
C PHE A 387 -1.74 22.39 1.59
N LEU A 388 -0.84 23.12 0.91
CA LEU A 388 0.36 23.72 1.48
C LEU A 388 0.17 25.20 1.84
N GLY A 389 -1.08 25.70 1.79
CA GLY A 389 -1.37 27.12 2.04
C GLY A 389 -1.03 28.05 0.87
N GLY A 390 -0.66 27.49 -0.29
CA GLY A 390 -0.47 28.25 -1.53
C GLY A 390 -1.81 28.70 -2.14
N SER A 391 -1.76 29.70 -3.02
CA SER A 391 -2.92 30.25 -3.73
C SER A 391 -3.60 29.28 -4.71
N GLY A 392 -3.03 28.08 -4.92
CA GLY A 392 -3.47 27.12 -5.94
C GLY A 392 -3.20 27.56 -7.38
N THR A 393 -2.37 28.59 -7.59
CA THR A 393 -1.99 29.11 -8.91
C THR A 393 -0.54 28.80 -9.29
N GLY A 394 0.26 28.24 -8.38
CA GLY A 394 1.60 27.73 -8.63
C GLY A 394 1.57 26.31 -9.22
N ARG A 395 2.72 25.81 -9.67
CA ARG A 395 2.86 24.41 -10.07
C ARG A 395 3.02 23.53 -8.84
N ASP A 396 2.32 22.41 -8.82
CA ASP A 396 2.39 21.42 -7.75
C ASP A 396 3.71 20.63 -7.86
N PRO A 397 4.49 20.50 -6.77
CA PRO A 397 5.66 19.63 -6.75
C PRO A 397 5.24 18.15 -6.86
N ILE A 398 6.18 17.28 -7.23
CA ILE A 398 5.96 15.83 -7.09
C ILE A 398 5.70 15.49 -5.61
N ALA A 399 4.78 14.58 -5.36
CA ALA A 399 4.59 14.07 -4.00
C ALA A 399 5.75 13.14 -3.66
N TYR A 400 6.43 13.39 -2.54
CA TYR A 400 7.62 12.64 -2.13
C TYR A 400 7.38 11.13 -1.97
N PHE A 401 6.15 10.72 -1.64
CA PHE A 401 5.75 9.32 -1.51
C PHE A 401 5.45 8.67 -2.86
N SER A 402 5.29 9.43 -3.96
CA SER A 402 4.94 8.86 -5.25
C SER A 402 6.04 7.90 -5.69
N SER A 403 5.69 6.63 -5.88
CA SER A 403 6.62 5.63 -6.40
C SER A 403 7.19 6.05 -7.75
N ARG A 404 8.46 5.68 -7.97
CA ARG A 404 9.27 6.04 -9.12
C ARG A 404 9.68 4.80 -9.88
N GLY A 405 9.85 4.95 -11.18
CA GLY A 405 10.53 3.95 -11.99
C GLY A 405 12.02 3.87 -11.66
N GLY A 406 12.75 3.25 -12.58
CA GLY A 406 14.17 2.96 -12.41
C GLY A 406 14.51 1.89 -13.43
N GLU A 407 14.05 0.68 -13.16
CA GLU A 407 14.03 -0.44 -14.11
C GLU A 407 12.83 -0.36 -15.07
N LEU A 408 11.80 0.43 -14.71
CA LEU A 408 10.66 0.73 -15.57
C LEU A 408 10.60 2.18 -16.06
N ALA A 409 10.06 2.34 -17.27
CA ALA A 409 9.72 3.63 -17.86
C ALA A 409 8.32 4.09 -17.41
N LYS A 410 8.15 4.24 -16.09
CA LYS A 410 6.90 4.61 -15.40
C LYS A 410 7.18 5.69 -14.35
N PRO A 411 6.17 6.48 -13.91
CA PRO A 411 4.75 6.44 -14.27
C PRO A 411 4.47 6.96 -15.69
N ASP A 412 3.22 6.82 -16.18
CA ASP A 412 2.83 7.31 -17.50
C ASP A 412 2.49 8.80 -17.50
N ILE A 413 1.91 9.29 -16.42
CA ILE A 413 1.57 10.69 -16.15
C ILE A 413 1.53 10.90 -14.63
N VAL A 414 1.48 12.17 -14.21
CA VAL A 414 1.11 12.52 -12.83
C VAL A 414 -0.17 13.36 -12.78
N THR A 415 -0.91 13.20 -11.70
CA THR A 415 -2.10 13.99 -11.38
C THR A 415 -2.14 14.29 -9.87
N PRO A 416 -3.04 15.16 -9.38
CA PRO A 416 -3.10 15.53 -7.97
C PRO A 416 -3.29 14.32 -7.05
N GLY A 417 -2.35 14.10 -6.13
CA GLY A 417 -2.35 12.98 -5.19
C GLY A 417 -2.92 13.30 -3.81
N MET A 418 -3.64 14.42 -3.63
CA MET A 418 -4.30 14.75 -2.37
C MET A 418 -5.63 15.43 -2.66
N ALA A 419 -6.69 15.06 -1.93
CA ALA A 419 -8.01 15.64 -2.10
C ALA A 419 -8.83 15.60 -0.81
N TYR A 420 -9.78 16.53 -0.72
CA TYR A 420 -10.92 16.47 0.18
C TYR A 420 -12.08 15.78 -0.55
N SER A 421 -12.48 14.59 -0.10
CA SER A 421 -13.49 13.76 -0.78
C SER A 421 -14.35 13.01 0.24
N SER A 422 -15.38 12.33 -0.27
CA SER A 422 -16.37 11.54 0.45
C SER A 422 -15.75 10.45 1.34
N VAL A 423 -16.06 10.47 2.65
CA VAL A 423 -15.76 9.37 3.59
C VAL A 423 -17.03 8.87 4.29
N PRO A 424 -17.13 7.58 4.65
CA PRO A 424 -18.24 7.05 5.44
C PRO A 424 -18.41 7.82 6.76
N ARG A 425 -19.61 7.79 7.33
CA ARG A 425 -19.93 8.56 8.55
C ARG A 425 -18.97 8.27 9.71
N TRP A 426 -18.61 7.00 9.94
CA TRP A 426 -17.69 6.60 11.01
C TRP A 426 -16.26 7.16 10.84
N SER A 427 -15.89 7.57 9.62
CA SER A 427 -14.59 8.10 9.23
C SER A 427 -14.61 9.64 9.05
N THR A 428 -15.68 10.31 9.45
CA THR A 428 -15.75 11.79 9.44
C THR A 428 -14.58 12.38 10.23
N GLY A 429 -13.85 13.32 9.64
CA GLY A 429 -12.55 13.82 10.12
C GLY A 429 -11.37 13.38 9.24
N GLU A 430 -11.54 12.35 8.42
CA GLU A 430 -10.52 11.83 7.50
C GLU A 430 -10.79 12.22 6.03
N GLU A 431 -11.56 13.29 5.79
CA GLU A 431 -11.93 13.71 4.42
C GLU A 431 -10.72 14.09 3.56
N ARG A 432 -9.60 14.45 4.19
CA ARG A 432 -8.34 14.81 3.52
C ARG A 432 -7.40 13.62 3.51
N MET A 433 -7.30 12.95 2.36
CA MET A 433 -6.37 11.83 2.14
C MET A 433 -5.32 12.18 1.07
N GLY A 434 -4.12 11.60 1.21
CA GLY A 434 -3.02 11.76 0.27
C GLY A 434 -2.40 10.41 -0.11
N GLY A 435 -2.11 10.24 -1.39
CA GLY A 435 -1.54 9.02 -1.97
C GLY A 435 -1.68 9.01 -3.50
N THR A 436 -0.91 8.17 -4.19
CA THR A 436 -1.18 7.86 -5.61
C THR A 436 -2.55 7.23 -5.80
N SER A 437 -3.12 6.66 -4.74
CA SER A 437 -4.51 6.25 -4.64
C SER A 437 -5.54 7.35 -4.88
N MET A 438 -5.20 8.63 -4.67
CA MET A 438 -6.04 9.78 -5.00
C MET A 438 -5.73 10.33 -6.40
N ALA A 439 -4.51 10.16 -6.89
CA ALA A 439 -4.11 10.54 -8.24
C ALA A 439 -4.77 9.63 -9.30
N SER A 440 -4.76 8.30 -9.09
CA SER A 440 -5.37 7.35 -10.01
C SER A 440 -6.86 7.64 -10.34
N PRO A 441 -7.77 7.84 -9.36
CA PRO A 441 -9.16 8.15 -9.65
C PRO A 441 -9.34 9.52 -10.30
N HIS A 442 -8.44 10.47 -10.03
CA HIS A 442 -8.42 11.75 -10.73
C HIS A 442 -8.18 11.51 -12.23
N ALA A 443 -7.16 10.72 -12.59
CA ALA A 443 -6.87 10.35 -13.98
C ALA A 443 -7.97 9.48 -14.62
N ALA A 444 -8.59 8.56 -13.85
CA ALA A 444 -9.74 7.79 -14.32
C ALA A 444 -10.92 8.72 -14.67
N GLY A 445 -11.15 9.74 -13.83
CA GLY A 445 -12.09 10.80 -14.14
C GLY A 445 -11.73 11.55 -15.42
N LEU A 446 -10.46 11.93 -15.63
CA LEU A 446 -10.03 12.58 -16.87
C LEU A 446 -10.32 11.70 -18.09
N ALA A 447 -10.04 10.40 -17.99
CA ALA A 447 -10.38 9.45 -19.04
C ALA A 447 -11.89 9.39 -19.27
N ALA A 448 -12.72 9.37 -18.23
CA ALA A 448 -14.17 9.36 -18.36
C ALA A 448 -14.72 10.63 -19.06
N LEU A 449 -14.13 11.81 -18.82
CA LEU A 449 -14.45 13.04 -19.54
C LEU A 449 -14.17 12.90 -21.05
N LEU A 450 -12.98 12.41 -21.40
CA LEU A 450 -12.56 12.20 -22.80
C LEU A 450 -13.43 11.14 -23.49
N VAL A 451 -13.72 10.02 -22.81
CA VAL A 451 -14.59 8.95 -23.30
C VAL A 451 -16.01 9.46 -23.53
N SER A 452 -16.55 10.28 -22.62
CA SER A 452 -17.87 10.89 -22.78
C SER A 452 -17.94 11.78 -24.02
N GLY A 453 -16.92 12.60 -24.26
CA GLY A 453 -16.81 13.41 -25.48
C GLY A 453 -16.72 12.57 -26.75
N LEU A 454 -15.84 11.57 -26.78
CA LEU A 454 -15.69 10.66 -27.93
C LEU A 454 -16.99 9.91 -28.26
N ALA A 455 -17.68 9.40 -27.25
CA ALA A 455 -18.94 8.70 -27.41
C ALA A 455 -20.05 9.62 -27.98
N GLN A 456 -20.15 10.85 -27.48
CA GLN A 456 -21.11 11.85 -27.99
C GLN A 456 -20.80 12.27 -29.43
N GLU A 457 -19.53 12.38 -29.79
CA GLU A 457 -19.09 12.64 -31.16
C GLU A 457 -19.12 11.39 -32.08
N LYS A 458 -19.54 10.24 -31.55
CA LYS A 458 -19.57 8.94 -32.26
C LYS A 458 -18.20 8.55 -32.82
N LYS A 459 -17.14 8.93 -32.12
CA LYS A 459 -15.76 8.54 -32.42
C LYS A 459 -15.41 7.25 -31.68
N PRO A 460 -14.56 6.39 -32.25
CA PRO A 460 -14.10 5.18 -31.56
C PRO A 460 -13.40 5.51 -30.23
N VAL A 461 -13.80 4.81 -29.18
CA VAL A 461 -13.11 4.82 -27.89
C VAL A 461 -11.99 3.79 -27.96
N VAL A 462 -10.74 4.25 -27.94
CA VAL A 462 -9.56 3.39 -28.00
C VAL A 462 -8.61 3.80 -26.87
N ALA A 463 -8.39 2.90 -25.93
CA ALA A 463 -7.67 3.18 -24.69
C ALA A 463 -6.23 3.67 -24.94
N ARG A 464 -5.52 3.05 -25.88
CA ARG A 464 -4.16 3.48 -26.26
C ARG A 464 -4.12 4.93 -26.76
N SER A 465 -5.14 5.36 -27.49
CA SER A 465 -5.23 6.72 -28.01
C SER A 465 -5.48 7.73 -26.90
N ILE A 466 -6.33 7.38 -25.93
CA ILE A 466 -6.61 8.22 -24.75
C ILE A 466 -5.35 8.33 -23.88
N ARG A 467 -4.68 7.21 -23.60
CA ARG A 467 -3.39 7.20 -22.88
C ARG A 467 -2.34 8.04 -23.60
N GLN A 468 -2.15 7.84 -24.91
CA GLN A 468 -1.21 8.64 -25.70
C GLN A 468 -1.56 10.13 -25.64
N ALA A 469 -2.84 10.50 -25.77
CA ALA A 469 -3.29 11.89 -25.71
C ALA A 469 -2.91 12.56 -24.38
N LEU A 470 -3.18 11.88 -23.26
CA LEU A 470 -2.81 12.36 -21.92
C LEU A 470 -1.29 12.50 -21.78
N MET A 471 -0.51 11.54 -22.29
CA MET A 471 0.95 11.53 -22.18
C MET A 471 1.64 12.59 -23.06
N VAL A 472 1.22 12.75 -24.33
CA VAL A 472 1.92 13.65 -25.26
C VAL A 472 1.59 15.12 -25.06
N THR A 473 0.47 15.39 -24.39
CA THR A 473 0.02 16.75 -24.06
C THR A 473 0.30 17.15 -22.61
N ALA A 474 0.84 16.23 -21.82
CA ALA A 474 1.24 16.48 -20.44
C ALA A 474 2.23 17.63 -20.33
N GLN A 475 2.12 18.39 -19.25
CA GLN A 475 2.99 19.52 -18.93
C GLN A 475 4.20 19.03 -18.12
N PRO A 476 5.44 19.18 -18.61
CA PRO A 476 6.62 18.74 -17.88
C PRO A 476 6.79 19.47 -16.54
N LEU A 477 7.21 18.73 -15.51
CA LEU A 477 7.62 19.29 -14.23
C LEU A 477 9.13 19.59 -14.27
N ALA A 478 9.50 20.82 -13.92
CA ALA A 478 10.88 21.25 -13.97
C ALA A 478 11.69 20.57 -12.85
N GLY A 479 12.86 20.03 -13.19
CA GLY A 479 13.72 19.30 -12.24
C GLY A 479 13.43 17.80 -12.16
N GLU A 480 12.25 17.36 -12.62
CA GLU A 480 11.84 15.96 -12.59
C GLU A 480 12.22 15.22 -13.88
N THR A 481 12.45 13.91 -13.77
CA THR A 481 12.84 13.05 -14.88
C THR A 481 11.70 12.13 -15.33
N ALA A 482 11.93 11.38 -16.40
CA ALA A 482 10.95 10.45 -16.95
C ALA A 482 10.58 9.29 -16.01
N VAL A 483 11.44 8.95 -15.04
CA VAL A 483 11.13 7.92 -14.02
C VAL A 483 10.39 8.48 -12.81
N ASP A 484 10.38 9.82 -12.65
CA ASP A 484 9.67 10.49 -11.56
C ASP A 484 8.23 10.80 -11.96
N VAL A 485 8.03 11.35 -13.16
CA VAL A 485 6.73 11.91 -13.59
C VAL A 485 6.28 11.49 -14.98
N GLY A 486 7.03 10.61 -15.64
CA GLY A 486 6.82 10.31 -17.05
C GLY A 486 7.02 11.57 -17.92
N PRO A 487 6.08 11.92 -18.82
CA PRO A 487 6.10 13.17 -19.57
C PRO A 487 5.59 14.38 -18.75
N GLY A 488 4.96 14.17 -17.58
CA GLY A 488 4.52 15.24 -16.67
C GLY A 488 3.05 15.21 -16.27
N GLN A 489 2.54 16.36 -15.82
CA GLN A 489 1.17 16.57 -15.33
C GLN A 489 0.15 16.50 -16.48
N ALA A 490 -0.91 15.73 -16.30
CA ALA A 490 -1.97 15.60 -17.29
C ALA A 490 -2.73 16.91 -17.55
N ASP A 491 -3.17 17.12 -18.80
CA ASP A 491 -4.03 18.25 -19.21
C ASP A 491 -5.17 17.73 -20.09
N VAL A 492 -6.40 17.72 -19.56
CA VAL A 492 -7.54 17.11 -20.26
C VAL A 492 -8.02 17.92 -21.46
N ASP A 493 -7.89 19.25 -21.41
CA ASP A 493 -8.27 20.12 -22.53
C ASP A 493 -7.30 19.93 -23.71
N ALA A 494 -6.01 19.89 -23.42
CA ALA A 494 -5.01 19.61 -24.44
C ALA A 494 -5.14 18.19 -25.02
N ALA A 495 -5.39 17.19 -24.17
CA ALA A 495 -5.62 15.82 -24.59
C ALA A 495 -6.85 15.69 -25.50
N TRP A 496 -7.95 16.38 -25.19
CA TRP A 496 -9.13 16.42 -26.04
C TRP A 496 -8.85 17.02 -27.42
N ARG A 497 -8.20 18.20 -27.45
CA ARG A 497 -7.79 18.85 -28.72
C ARG A 497 -6.92 17.94 -29.57
N TRP A 498 -6.04 17.14 -28.94
CA TRP A 498 -5.23 16.16 -29.63
C TRP A 498 -6.07 15.00 -30.18
N LEU A 499 -6.97 14.43 -29.38
CA LEU A 499 -7.88 13.34 -29.80
C LEU A 499 -8.82 13.75 -30.94
N ALA A 500 -9.26 15.02 -30.94
CA ALA A 500 -10.13 15.57 -31.97
C ALA A 500 -9.51 15.52 -33.38
N THR A 501 -8.18 15.40 -33.49
CA THR A 501 -7.46 15.28 -34.77
C THR A 501 -7.43 13.87 -35.37
N SER A 502 -8.01 12.87 -34.69
CA SER A 502 -8.18 11.48 -35.18
C SER A 502 -6.90 10.79 -35.68
N ARG A 503 -5.81 10.91 -34.90
CA ARG A 503 -4.51 10.31 -35.22
C ARG A 503 -4.47 8.80 -34.97
N THR A 504 -3.67 8.10 -35.76
CA THR A 504 -3.35 6.70 -35.51
C THR A 504 -2.18 6.58 -34.54
N VAL A 505 -2.38 5.86 -33.43
CA VAL A 505 -1.33 5.53 -32.46
C VAL A 505 -0.94 4.08 -32.66
N PRO A 506 0.29 3.76 -33.07
CA PRO A 506 0.74 2.37 -33.14
C PRO A 506 0.98 1.80 -31.75
N GLU A 507 0.68 0.52 -31.56
CA GLU A 507 1.12 -0.19 -30.36
C GLU A 507 2.55 -0.70 -30.56
N VAL A 508 3.45 -0.23 -29.69
CA VAL A 508 4.86 -0.62 -29.67
C VAL A 508 5.21 -1.06 -28.25
N GLN A 509 5.61 -2.31 -28.10
CA GLN A 509 6.17 -2.83 -26.86
C GLN A 509 7.66 -2.53 -26.82
N VAL A 510 8.14 -2.05 -25.67
CA VAL A 510 9.55 -1.79 -25.40
C VAL A 510 9.99 -2.71 -24.28
N THR A 511 10.98 -3.55 -24.55
CA THR A 511 11.59 -4.42 -23.54
C THR A 511 13.11 -4.29 -23.53
N THR A 512 13.71 -4.57 -22.39
CA THR A 512 15.17 -4.70 -22.19
C THR A 512 15.50 -6.14 -21.83
N ALA A 513 16.78 -6.49 -21.78
CA ALA A 513 17.22 -7.71 -21.12
C ALA A 513 17.61 -7.35 -19.66
N PRO A 514 17.04 -7.99 -18.61
CA PRO A 514 16.33 -9.28 -18.63
C PRO A 514 14.80 -9.28 -18.86
N GLY A 515 14.12 -8.15 -19.00
CA GLY A 515 12.69 -8.14 -19.39
C GLY A 515 11.89 -6.89 -19.03
N GLN A 516 12.51 -5.87 -18.44
CA GLN A 516 11.85 -4.64 -18.01
C GLN A 516 11.67 -3.64 -19.17
N SER A 517 11.16 -2.43 -18.89
CA SER A 517 10.87 -1.40 -19.91
C SER A 517 11.86 -0.22 -19.94
N ALA A 518 12.73 -0.08 -18.93
CA ALA A 518 13.83 0.88 -18.92
C ALA A 518 15.17 0.17 -18.75
N GLY A 519 16.24 0.78 -19.30
CA GLY A 519 17.59 0.28 -19.10
C GLY A 519 18.15 0.76 -17.77
N TRP A 520 18.64 -0.18 -16.95
CA TRP A 520 19.11 0.06 -15.59
C TRP A 520 20.58 -0.36 -15.44
N LEU A 521 21.43 0.53 -14.95
CA LEU A 521 22.85 0.26 -14.71
C LEU A 521 23.28 0.85 -13.36
N THR A 522 23.69 -0.01 -12.43
CA THR A 522 24.10 0.38 -11.06
C THR A 522 25.61 0.25 -10.80
N ARG A 523 26.39 0.02 -11.86
CA ARG A 523 27.84 -0.22 -11.78
C ARG A 523 28.64 0.96 -12.33
N PRO A 524 29.86 1.23 -11.81
CA PRO A 524 30.78 2.17 -12.42
C PRO A 524 31.08 1.80 -13.88
N LEU A 525 30.82 2.73 -14.80
CA LEU A 525 31.15 2.57 -16.22
C LEU A 525 32.61 2.96 -16.45
N THR A 526 33.49 1.97 -16.65
CA THR A 526 34.87 2.21 -17.08
C THR A 526 34.98 2.10 -18.60
N ALA A 527 36.00 2.71 -19.22
CA ALA A 527 36.25 2.61 -20.67
C ALA A 527 36.45 1.17 -21.20
N ARG A 528 36.56 0.16 -20.32
CA ARG A 528 36.66 -1.27 -20.65
C ARG A 528 35.36 -2.05 -20.40
N GLY A 529 34.31 -1.43 -19.85
CA GLY A 529 33.00 -2.05 -19.60
C GLY A 529 32.04 -1.92 -20.77
N ASP A 530 30.93 -2.68 -20.75
CA ASP A 530 29.84 -2.50 -21.71
C ASP A 530 29.16 -1.15 -21.46
N THR A 531 29.32 -0.23 -22.41
CA THR A 531 28.77 1.14 -22.42
C THR A 531 27.50 1.23 -23.27
N ALA A 532 26.73 0.15 -23.40
CA ALA A 532 25.47 0.18 -24.13
C ALA A 532 24.34 -0.48 -23.33
N LEU A 533 23.13 0.03 -23.56
CA LEU A 533 21.88 -0.58 -23.17
C LEU A 533 21.20 -1.17 -24.41
N HIS A 534 20.60 -2.34 -24.26
CA HIS A 534 19.96 -3.06 -25.35
C HIS A 534 18.46 -3.12 -25.13
N TYR A 535 17.70 -2.66 -26.13
CA TYR A 535 16.25 -2.67 -26.15
C TYR A 535 15.75 -3.51 -27.32
N ARG A 536 14.60 -4.13 -27.16
CA ARG A 536 13.85 -4.77 -28.23
C ARG A 536 12.50 -4.07 -28.35
N LEU A 537 12.21 -3.56 -29.55
CA LEU A 537 10.95 -2.87 -29.85
C LEU A 537 10.12 -3.76 -30.78
N THR A 538 8.89 -4.06 -30.38
CA THR A 538 7.98 -4.94 -31.14
C THR A 538 6.68 -4.20 -31.46
N THR A 539 6.33 -4.10 -32.74
CA THR A 539 5.05 -3.52 -33.16
C THR A 539 3.95 -4.56 -33.15
N ALA A 540 2.72 -4.16 -32.81
CA ALA A 540 1.56 -5.03 -32.97
C ALA A 540 1.34 -5.41 -34.47
N PRO A 541 0.77 -6.60 -34.77
CA PRO A 541 0.60 -7.09 -36.14
C PRO A 541 -0.07 -6.10 -37.10
N GLU A 542 -1.09 -5.39 -36.62
CA GLU A 542 -1.86 -4.42 -37.40
C GLU A 542 -1.11 -3.11 -37.70
N ALA A 543 -0.08 -2.78 -36.92
CA ALA A 543 0.72 -1.58 -37.13
C ALA A 543 1.77 -1.76 -38.25
N GLY A 544 2.08 -3.01 -38.62
CA GLY A 544 3.06 -3.36 -39.63
C GLY A 544 4.46 -2.82 -39.32
N SER A 545 5.28 -2.68 -40.36
CA SER A 545 6.63 -2.14 -40.22
C SER A 545 6.64 -0.61 -40.18
N GLN A 546 7.36 -0.02 -39.22
CA GLN A 546 7.36 1.43 -38.99
C GLN A 546 8.77 2.04 -38.99
N PRO A 547 9.12 2.90 -39.95
CA PRO A 547 10.37 3.64 -39.91
C PRO A 547 10.31 4.73 -38.82
N VAL A 548 11.35 4.80 -38.00
CA VAL A 548 11.46 5.75 -36.88
C VAL A 548 12.81 6.45 -36.89
N THR A 549 12.84 7.68 -36.36
CA THR A 549 14.06 8.44 -36.07
C THR A 549 14.17 8.68 -34.56
N PHE A 550 15.39 8.71 -34.03
CA PHE A 550 15.59 8.88 -32.58
C PHE A 550 16.03 10.29 -32.21
N ARG A 551 15.54 10.75 -31.06
CA ARG A 551 15.98 12.01 -30.43
C ARG A 551 16.33 11.73 -28.97
N ALA A 552 17.56 12.05 -28.59
CA ALA A 552 18.05 11.89 -27.21
C ALA A 552 17.78 13.15 -26.38
N SER A 553 17.39 12.97 -25.12
CA SER A 553 17.23 14.07 -24.16
C SER A 553 18.54 14.53 -23.54
N ALA A 554 19.62 13.74 -23.66
CA ALA A 554 20.90 14.01 -23.03
C ALA A 554 22.08 13.69 -23.97
N PRO A 555 23.17 14.47 -23.93
CA PRO A 555 24.31 14.31 -24.85
C PRO A 555 25.14 13.04 -24.58
N TRP A 556 24.97 12.42 -23.40
CA TRP A 556 25.62 11.16 -23.06
C TRP A 556 24.87 9.94 -23.60
N LEU A 557 23.65 10.11 -24.13
CA LEU A 557 22.87 9.09 -24.81
C LEU A 557 23.06 9.16 -26.33
N ILE A 558 23.49 8.05 -26.93
CA ILE A 558 23.76 7.94 -28.35
C ILE A 558 22.89 6.81 -28.93
N PRO A 559 21.63 7.09 -29.32
CA PRO A 559 20.79 6.14 -30.05
C PRO A 559 21.25 6.02 -31.52
N PRO A 560 20.82 4.97 -32.26
CA PRO A 560 20.97 4.97 -33.71
C PRO A 560 20.17 6.13 -34.33
N ALA A 561 20.60 6.64 -35.49
CA ALA A 561 19.91 7.76 -36.14
C ALA A 561 18.46 7.41 -36.55
N ALA A 562 18.27 6.19 -37.06
CA ALA A 562 16.98 5.67 -37.49
C ALA A 562 16.94 4.15 -37.33
N ALA A 563 15.73 3.59 -37.26
CA ALA A 563 15.48 2.15 -37.33
C ALA A 563 14.13 1.88 -38.02
N THR A 564 13.89 0.62 -38.33
CA THR A 564 12.59 0.16 -38.85
C THR A 564 12.03 -0.86 -37.88
N LEU A 565 10.96 -0.51 -37.18
CA LEU A 565 10.29 -1.38 -36.23
C LEU A 565 9.51 -2.47 -36.97
N THR A 566 9.45 -3.67 -36.41
CA THR A 566 8.76 -4.83 -37.00
C THR A 566 8.03 -5.66 -35.96
N THR A 567 7.13 -6.53 -36.43
CA THR A 567 6.38 -7.48 -35.61
C THR A 567 7.24 -8.63 -35.07
N ALA A 568 8.40 -8.90 -35.70
CA ALA A 568 9.38 -9.86 -35.19
C ALA A 568 10.25 -9.28 -34.06
N GLY A 569 10.16 -7.97 -33.83
CA GLY A 569 11.03 -7.22 -32.91
C GLY A 569 12.23 -6.61 -33.63
N THR A 570 12.69 -5.48 -33.12
CA THR A 570 13.85 -4.73 -33.62
C THR A 570 14.78 -4.41 -32.46
N ASP A 571 16.01 -4.92 -32.52
CA ASP A 571 17.00 -4.69 -31.48
C ASP A 571 17.65 -3.30 -31.67
N ILE A 572 17.58 -2.49 -30.63
CA ILE A 572 18.11 -1.13 -30.57
C ILE A 572 19.24 -1.10 -29.54
N ARG A 573 20.44 -0.78 -30.01
CA ARG A 573 21.60 -0.52 -29.15
C ARG A 573 21.68 0.96 -28.82
N LEU A 574 21.51 1.31 -27.55
CA LEU A 574 21.64 2.66 -27.03
C LEU A 574 23.02 2.82 -26.37
N ALA A 575 23.95 3.49 -27.06
CA ALA A 575 25.29 3.70 -26.53
C ALA A 575 25.34 4.85 -25.51
N LEU A 576 26.23 4.71 -24.52
CA LEU A 576 26.43 5.62 -23.40
C LEU A 576 27.85 6.19 -23.44
N ARG A 577 27.98 7.49 -23.17
CA ARG A 577 29.27 8.16 -23.00
C ARG A 577 29.80 7.97 -21.59
N ALA A 578 30.74 7.04 -21.40
CA ALA A 578 31.27 6.70 -20.08
C ALA A 578 31.92 7.88 -19.33
N ASP A 579 32.49 8.85 -20.06
CA ASP A 579 33.09 10.08 -19.50
C ASP A 579 32.08 11.01 -18.81
N ALA A 580 30.77 10.79 -19.00
CA ALA A 580 29.73 11.53 -18.31
C ALA A 580 29.52 11.09 -16.84
N PHE A 581 29.96 9.89 -16.46
CA PHE A 581 29.62 9.25 -15.17
C PHE A 581 30.78 9.29 -14.17
N THR A 582 31.40 10.46 -14.01
CA THR A 582 32.60 10.64 -13.17
C THR A 582 32.30 10.96 -11.70
N ARG A 583 31.04 11.28 -11.39
CA ARG A 583 30.59 11.61 -10.03
C ARG A 583 29.48 10.67 -9.57
N PRO A 584 29.46 10.28 -8.28
CA PRO A 584 28.32 9.59 -7.69
C PRO A 584 27.01 10.33 -7.93
N GLY A 585 25.92 9.59 -8.13
CA GLY A 585 24.59 10.13 -8.40
C GLY A 585 23.82 9.33 -9.45
N VAL A 586 22.66 9.86 -9.81
CA VAL A 586 21.73 9.26 -10.78
C VAL A 586 21.67 10.09 -12.04
N TYR A 587 21.75 9.41 -13.18
CA TYR A 587 21.67 10.01 -14.51
C TYR A 587 20.52 9.35 -15.26
N VAL A 588 19.45 10.10 -15.49
CA VAL A 588 18.29 9.65 -16.25
C VAL A 588 18.25 10.35 -17.60
N GLY A 589 18.03 9.60 -18.66
CA GLY A 589 17.83 10.15 -20.00
C GLY A 589 16.88 9.32 -20.83
N THR A 590 16.36 9.90 -21.90
CA THR A 590 15.38 9.26 -22.78
C THR A 590 15.78 9.40 -24.23
N ALA A 591 15.79 8.30 -24.98
CA ALA A 591 15.82 8.30 -26.43
C ALA A 591 14.40 8.04 -26.96
N SER A 592 13.77 9.06 -27.56
CA SER A 592 12.41 8.97 -28.09
C SER A 592 12.44 8.57 -29.57
N ALA A 593 11.66 7.55 -29.94
CA ALA A 593 11.47 7.11 -31.33
C ALA A 593 10.27 7.85 -31.94
N TRP A 594 10.48 8.53 -33.05
CA TRP A 594 9.47 9.33 -33.75
C TRP A 594 9.13 8.72 -35.09
N GLY A 595 7.85 8.45 -35.32
CA GLY A 595 7.31 8.06 -36.63
C GLY A 595 7.21 9.24 -37.59
N ARG A 596 6.54 9.02 -38.73
CA ARG A 596 6.34 10.06 -39.77
C ARG A 596 5.45 11.22 -39.28
N ASP A 597 4.39 10.91 -38.55
CA ASP A 597 3.54 11.93 -37.93
C ASP A 597 4.14 12.37 -36.59
N THR A 598 5.00 13.38 -36.61
CA THR A 598 5.63 13.88 -35.39
C THR A 598 4.64 14.58 -34.46
N LEU A 599 3.44 14.95 -34.93
CA LEU A 599 2.42 15.57 -34.09
C LEU A 599 1.63 14.51 -33.27
N ALA A 600 1.73 13.23 -33.63
CA ALA A 600 1.22 12.13 -32.80
C ALA A 600 2.07 11.88 -31.53
N GLY A 601 3.21 12.57 -31.41
CA GLY A 601 4.20 12.32 -30.36
C GLY A 601 5.11 11.13 -30.70
N PRO A 602 6.02 10.76 -29.78
CA PRO A 602 6.87 9.60 -29.97
C PRO A 602 6.05 8.31 -29.92
N VAL A 603 6.43 7.35 -30.77
CA VAL A 603 5.80 6.02 -30.82
C VAL A 603 6.37 5.07 -29.77
N ALA A 604 7.58 5.36 -29.28
CA ALA A 604 8.22 4.65 -28.17
C ALA A 604 9.22 5.57 -27.47
N ARG A 605 9.49 5.31 -26.18
CA ARG A 605 10.52 6.00 -25.38
C ARG A 605 11.44 4.95 -24.78
N LEU A 606 12.75 5.12 -24.95
CA LEU A 606 13.77 4.28 -24.33
C LEU A 606 14.37 5.05 -23.16
N VAL A 607 13.95 4.73 -21.95
CA VAL A 607 14.40 5.38 -20.72
C VAL A 607 15.63 4.64 -20.20
N ALA A 608 16.71 5.38 -19.94
CA ALA A 608 17.96 4.86 -19.41
C ALA A 608 18.26 5.54 -18.07
N THR A 609 18.50 4.72 -17.04
CA THR A 609 18.86 5.13 -15.69
C THR A 609 20.21 4.54 -15.32
N VAL A 610 21.17 5.41 -15.03
CA VAL A 610 22.53 5.03 -14.61
C VAL A 610 22.76 5.55 -13.19
N VAL A 611 23.08 4.64 -12.27
CA VAL A 611 23.41 4.93 -10.88
C VAL A 611 24.92 4.71 -10.68
N VAL A 612 25.60 5.76 -10.22
CA VAL A 612 27.01 5.71 -9.81
C VAL A 612 27.04 5.80 -8.28
N PRO A 613 27.42 4.72 -7.56
CA PRO A 613 27.39 4.73 -6.10
C PRO A 613 28.59 5.47 -5.50
N ASP A 614 28.41 5.96 -4.28
CA ASP A 614 29.49 6.39 -3.40
C ASP A 614 30.35 5.17 -2.99
N THR A 615 31.64 5.42 -2.78
CA THR A 615 32.63 4.39 -2.45
C THR A 615 33.36 4.71 -1.15
N GLY A 616 33.62 3.68 -0.34
CA GLY A 616 34.36 3.80 0.92
C GLY A 616 33.50 3.51 2.15
N ASP A 617 34.15 3.47 3.32
CA ASP A 617 33.48 3.17 4.60
C ASP A 617 32.84 4.41 5.25
N LEU A 618 33.28 5.60 4.85
CA LEU A 618 32.69 6.88 5.22
C LEU A 618 32.46 7.68 3.94
N ALA A 619 31.19 8.03 3.69
CA ALA A 619 30.81 8.96 2.63
C ALA A 619 30.04 10.13 3.26
N ILE A 620 30.50 11.35 3.00
CA ILE A 620 29.83 12.57 3.43
C ILE A 620 29.46 13.35 2.19
N ALA A 621 28.16 13.60 2.05
CA ALA A 621 27.57 14.29 0.93
C ALA A 621 26.97 15.61 1.40
N ASP A 622 27.59 16.73 1.01
CA ASP A 622 26.97 18.05 1.08
C ASP A 622 25.85 18.12 0.04
N LEU A 623 24.64 18.46 0.48
CA LEU A 623 23.46 18.56 -0.38
C LEU A 623 23.35 19.93 -1.05
N GLY A 624 24.14 20.91 -0.62
CA GLY A 624 23.95 22.30 -1.03
C GLY A 624 22.56 22.81 -0.65
N ALA A 625 22.09 23.85 -1.34
CA ALA A 625 20.72 24.36 -1.15
C ALA A 625 19.73 23.55 -2.00
N LEU A 626 18.87 22.79 -1.32
CA LEU A 626 17.71 22.13 -1.91
C LEU A 626 16.56 23.13 -1.95
N ALA A 627 15.93 23.28 -3.12
CA ALA A 627 14.70 24.05 -3.24
C ALA A 627 13.55 23.29 -2.57
N GLY A 628 12.51 24.00 -2.14
CA GLY A 628 11.34 23.37 -1.53
C GLY A 628 10.72 22.32 -2.48
N GLY A 629 10.41 21.15 -1.94
CA GLY A 629 9.85 20.01 -2.68
C GLY A 629 10.83 19.26 -3.57
N THR A 630 12.12 19.64 -3.55
CA THR A 630 13.18 18.87 -4.24
C THR A 630 13.89 17.93 -3.28
N GLU A 631 14.70 17.05 -3.84
CA GLU A 631 15.37 15.99 -3.08
C GLU A 631 16.82 15.82 -3.54
N ALA A 632 17.59 15.15 -2.67
CA ALA A 632 18.92 14.68 -2.98
C ALA A 632 19.06 13.22 -2.53
N ARG A 633 19.70 12.42 -3.38
CA ARG A 633 19.87 10.99 -3.17
C ARG A 633 21.34 10.57 -3.23
N ARG A 634 21.69 9.52 -2.48
CA ARG A 634 23.02 8.88 -2.46
C ARG A 634 22.85 7.37 -2.46
N PHE A 635 23.81 6.68 -3.06
CA PHE A 635 23.77 5.23 -3.21
C PHE A 635 25.05 4.62 -2.66
N PHE A 636 24.95 3.53 -1.91
CA PHE A 636 26.12 2.86 -1.34
C PHE A 636 25.90 1.35 -1.25
N ALA A 637 26.98 0.58 -1.38
CA ALA A 637 26.92 -0.86 -1.23
C ALA A 637 27.06 -1.27 0.23
N ALA A 638 26.16 -2.13 0.72
CA ALA A 638 26.27 -2.76 2.03
C ALA A 638 26.56 -4.27 1.90
N GLN A 639 27.18 -4.83 2.93
CA GLN A 639 27.58 -6.22 3.01
C GLN A 639 26.87 -6.90 4.18
N ARG A 640 26.47 -8.17 3.98
CA ARG A 640 25.87 -9.01 5.03
C ARG A 640 26.71 -9.01 6.31
N ASP A 641 26.04 -9.02 7.45
CA ASP A 641 26.61 -9.03 8.81
C ASP A 641 27.46 -7.79 9.17
N ARG A 642 27.50 -6.77 8.29
CA ARG A 642 28.24 -5.52 8.50
C ARG A 642 27.25 -4.38 8.79
N PRO A 643 26.97 -4.05 10.06
CA PRO A 643 26.05 -2.98 10.39
C PRO A 643 26.55 -1.62 9.89
N PHE A 644 25.64 -0.69 9.69
CA PHE A 644 25.96 0.66 9.21
C PHE A 644 24.96 1.68 9.76
N ALA A 645 25.30 2.96 9.61
CA ALA A 645 24.43 4.08 9.95
C ALA A 645 24.36 5.09 8.82
N VAL A 646 23.19 5.70 8.64
CA VAL A 646 22.96 6.81 7.71
C VAL A 646 22.38 8.00 8.47
N GLY A 647 23.15 9.07 8.57
CA GLY A 647 22.77 10.31 9.22
C GLY A 647 22.36 11.40 8.23
N PHE A 648 21.36 12.18 8.63
CA PHE A 648 20.80 13.31 7.90
C PHE A 648 20.75 14.51 8.84
N THR A 649 21.35 15.62 8.41
CA THR A 649 21.41 16.85 9.21
C THR A 649 21.13 18.05 8.35
N THR A 650 20.39 19.03 8.87
CA THR A 650 20.32 20.35 8.24
C THR A 650 21.47 21.24 8.67
N SER A 651 21.79 22.25 7.87
CA SER A 651 22.89 23.19 8.12
C SER A 651 22.48 24.36 9.01
N GLU A 652 21.19 24.67 9.08
CA GLU A 652 20.66 25.81 9.84
C GLU A 652 19.50 25.41 10.76
N GLN A 653 19.40 26.09 11.90
CA GLN A 653 18.34 25.87 12.87
C GLN A 653 16.98 26.28 12.28
N GLY A 654 15.97 25.40 12.42
CA GLY A 654 14.62 25.62 11.90
C GLY A 654 14.38 25.00 10.52
N GLU A 655 15.43 24.69 9.75
CA GLU A 655 15.30 23.89 8.53
C GLU A 655 15.02 22.42 8.88
N MET A 656 14.16 21.78 8.09
CA MET A 656 13.79 20.36 8.24
C MET A 656 13.89 19.62 6.90
N LEU A 657 14.35 18.37 6.97
CA LEU A 657 14.34 17.39 5.89
C LEU A 657 13.48 16.19 6.30
N LEU A 658 12.87 15.53 5.31
CA LEU A 658 12.41 14.16 5.45
C LEU A 658 13.50 13.24 4.91
N ALA A 659 13.96 12.31 5.73
CA ALA A 659 15.01 11.35 5.41
C ALA A 659 14.40 9.97 5.17
N TYR A 660 14.84 9.31 4.10
CA TYR A 660 14.41 7.97 3.70
C TYR A 660 15.61 7.08 3.45
N LEU A 661 15.43 5.79 3.73
CA LEU A 661 16.38 4.73 3.40
C LEU A 661 15.63 3.63 2.66
N HIS A 662 16.19 3.22 1.53
CA HIS A 662 15.69 2.11 0.73
C HIS A 662 16.74 1.01 0.66
N GLU A 663 16.29 -0.22 0.91
CA GLU A 663 17.02 -1.46 0.76
C GLU A 663 17.26 -1.79 -0.73
N PRO A 664 18.14 -2.75 -1.04
CA PRO A 664 18.41 -3.17 -2.41
C PRO A 664 17.13 -3.55 -3.16
N GLY A 665 17.02 -3.09 -4.40
CA GLY A 665 15.84 -3.29 -5.23
C GLY A 665 14.74 -2.23 -5.06
N GLY A 666 14.98 -1.19 -4.25
CA GLY A 666 14.03 -0.10 -4.08
C GLY A 666 13.02 -0.33 -2.96
N GLN A 667 13.20 -1.35 -2.12
CA GLN A 667 12.27 -1.60 -1.01
C GLN A 667 12.45 -0.55 0.09
N PRO A 668 11.39 0.08 0.60
CA PRO A 668 11.41 0.81 1.86
C PRO A 668 12.18 0.09 2.96
N TYR A 669 12.98 0.83 3.74
CA TYR A 669 13.65 0.21 4.89
C TYR A 669 12.62 -0.36 5.87
N ARG A 670 12.82 -1.63 6.23
CA ARG A 670 11.88 -2.52 6.94
C ARG A 670 11.38 -2.09 8.33
N GLU A 671 11.88 -0.98 8.86
CA GLU A 671 11.47 -0.40 10.14
C GLU A 671 10.64 0.87 9.85
N ASP A 672 11.25 2.05 10.02
CA ASP A 672 10.61 3.35 9.79
C ASP A 672 11.08 3.93 8.44
N ASN A 673 10.33 3.75 7.35
CA ASN A 673 10.76 4.18 6.00
C ASN A 673 11.09 5.69 5.90
N GLY A 674 10.48 6.54 6.72
CA GLY A 674 10.74 8.00 6.71
C GLY A 674 10.87 8.60 8.10
N ILE A 675 11.92 9.40 8.33
CA ILE A 675 12.16 10.12 9.58
C ILE A 675 12.41 11.61 9.35
N GLY A 676 12.00 12.45 10.29
CA GLY A 676 12.37 13.88 10.27
C GLY A 676 13.84 14.09 10.63
N ALA A 677 14.49 15.04 9.97
CA ALA A 677 15.88 15.42 10.21
C ALA A 677 16.05 16.94 10.24
N GLY A 678 16.61 17.47 11.32
CA GLY A 678 16.88 18.90 11.52
C GLY A 678 18.33 19.17 11.95
N PHE A 679 18.55 20.33 12.57
CA PHE A 679 19.89 20.81 12.95
C PHE A 679 20.35 20.21 14.29
N GLY A 680 21.65 19.91 14.40
CA GLY A 680 22.27 19.45 15.64
C GLY A 680 21.64 18.17 16.19
N GLU A 681 21.09 18.21 17.39
CA GLU A 681 20.46 17.04 18.05
C GLU A 681 19.18 16.56 17.36
N GLN A 682 18.62 17.34 16.43
CA GLN A 682 17.47 16.94 15.62
C GLN A 682 17.84 16.09 14.41
N ALA A 683 19.10 15.66 14.29
CA ALA A 683 19.57 14.77 13.23
C ALA A 683 18.67 13.52 13.10
N GLY A 684 18.28 13.20 11.87
CA GLY A 684 17.68 11.93 11.52
C GLY A 684 18.77 10.89 11.33
N VAL A 685 18.69 9.74 12.00
CA VAL A 685 19.71 8.69 11.88
C VAL A 685 19.05 7.33 11.77
N TYR A 686 19.37 6.63 10.69
CA TYR A 686 19.15 5.20 10.57
C TYR A 686 20.35 4.46 11.15
N ILE A 687 20.10 3.53 12.06
CA ILE A 687 21.10 2.58 12.56
C ILE A 687 20.60 1.20 12.18
N VAL A 688 21.32 0.54 11.29
CA VAL A 688 20.93 -0.76 10.74
C VAL A 688 21.70 -1.86 11.46
N ASP A 689 20.97 -2.67 12.23
CA ASP A 689 21.49 -3.84 12.93
C ASP A 689 22.07 -4.86 11.92
N ALA A 690 23.13 -5.58 12.30
CA ALA A 690 23.76 -6.56 11.43
C ALA A 690 22.78 -7.64 10.92
N ARG A 691 21.74 -7.98 11.71
CA ARG A 691 20.66 -8.90 11.32
C ARG A 691 19.85 -8.39 10.13
N ASP A 692 19.68 -7.08 10.03
CA ASP A 692 18.79 -6.43 9.07
C ASP A 692 19.50 -5.94 7.81
N VAL A 693 20.84 -6.09 7.73
CA VAL A 693 21.59 -5.73 6.52
C VAL A 693 21.37 -6.77 5.42
N GLU A 694 20.57 -6.41 4.43
CA GLU A 694 20.58 -7.10 3.13
C GLU A 694 21.81 -6.69 2.32
N PRO A 695 22.54 -7.62 1.70
CA PRO A 695 23.66 -7.27 0.84
C PRO A 695 23.16 -6.67 -0.48
N GLY A 696 23.73 -5.54 -0.89
CA GLY A 696 23.36 -4.90 -2.15
C GLY A 696 23.52 -3.38 -2.12
N LEU A 697 22.87 -2.71 -3.07
CA LEU A 697 22.94 -1.27 -3.21
C LEU A 697 21.77 -0.60 -2.49
N TYR A 698 22.07 0.14 -1.43
CA TYR A 698 21.10 0.96 -0.71
C TYR A 698 21.00 2.35 -1.33
N GLU A 699 19.85 2.97 -1.10
CA GLU A 699 19.59 4.35 -1.45
C GLU A 699 19.20 5.16 -0.21
N ALA A 700 19.85 6.30 -0.01
CA ALA A 700 19.52 7.27 1.03
C ALA A 700 19.01 8.55 0.37
N VAL A 701 17.80 9.01 0.74
CA VAL A 701 17.15 10.17 0.13
C VAL A 701 16.80 11.21 1.19
N ALA A 702 17.19 12.46 0.95
CA ALA A 702 16.76 13.62 1.72
C ALA A 702 15.80 14.46 0.87
N VAL A 703 14.61 14.73 1.40
CA VAL A 703 13.56 15.52 0.76
C VAL A 703 13.36 16.82 1.53
N ALA A 704 13.44 17.96 0.85
CA ALA A 704 13.13 19.26 1.43
C ALA A 704 11.62 19.46 1.55
N SER A 705 11.19 20.22 2.56
CA SER A 705 9.79 20.61 2.71
C SER A 705 9.26 21.23 1.41
N PRO A 706 8.03 20.90 0.96
CA PRO A 706 7.44 21.49 -0.24
C PRO A 706 7.40 23.03 -0.26
N LEU A 707 7.34 23.65 0.92
CA LEU A 707 7.22 25.12 1.07
C LEU A 707 8.55 25.82 1.32
N GLU A 708 9.52 25.11 1.90
CA GLU A 708 10.75 25.69 2.39
C GLU A 708 11.92 24.85 1.90
N GLY A 709 12.92 25.51 1.31
CA GLY A 709 14.18 24.84 0.98
C GLY A 709 14.95 24.44 2.22
N ALA A 710 15.98 23.63 2.04
CA ALA A 710 16.86 23.21 3.13
C ALA A 710 18.29 23.03 2.64
N ARG A 711 19.26 23.22 3.53
CA ARG A 711 20.66 22.84 3.32
C ARG A 711 20.99 21.73 4.29
N GLY A 712 21.82 20.78 3.89
CA GLY A 712 22.13 19.67 4.77
C GLY A 712 23.20 18.73 4.27
N THR A 713 23.41 17.66 5.02
CA THR A 713 24.34 16.59 4.68
C THR A 713 23.69 15.22 4.83
N ILE A 714 24.11 14.28 3.97
CA ILE A 714 23.91 12.84 4.17
C ILE A 714 25.27 12.25 4.55
N THR A 715 25.33 11.54 5.66
CA THR A 715 26.53 10.87 6.16
C THR A 715 26.30 9.37 6.24
N ILE A 716 27.04 8.60 5.46
CA ILE A 716 26.99 7.13 5.45
C ILE A 716 28.22 6.60 6.17
N VAL A 717 28.01 5.73 7.15
CA VAL A 717 29.07 5.14 7.98
C VAL A 717 28.89 3.63 8.02
N GLN A 718 29.85 2.88 7.50
CA GLN A 718 29.88 1.43 7.65
C GLN A 718 30.73 1.01 8.86
N SER A 719 30.27 0.01 9.62
CA SER A 719 31.03 -0.57 10.73
C SER A 719 32.40 -1.06 10.24
N PRO A 720 33.49 -0.86 10.99
CA PRO A 720 34.79 -1.43 10.62
C PRO A 720 34.83 -2.95 10.76
N VAL A 721 33.83 -3.57 11.41
CA VAL A 721 33.75 -5.02 11.61
C VAL A 721 32.41 -5.61 11.13
N THR A 722 32.44 -6.84 10.63
CA THR A 722 31.27 -7.71 10.60
C THR A 722 31.07 -8.35 11.97
N ILE A 723 29.83 -8.60 12.36
CA ILE A 723 29.46 -9.19 13.66
C ILE A 723 28.77 -10.53 13.42
N GLY A 724 29.29 -11.60 14.01
CA GLY A 724 28.62 -12.90 14.08
C GLY A 724 28.59 -13.41 15.51
N ALA A 725 27.55 -14.18 15.85
CA ALA A 725 27.47 -14.82 17.16
C ALA A 725 26.73 -16.15 17.11
N THR A 726 27.18 -17.10 17.93
CA THR A 726 26.58 -18.45 18.00
C THR A 726 26.72 -19.01 19.41
N ARG A 727 25.70 -19.74 19.88
CA ARG A 727 25.77 -20.43 21.17
C ARG A 727 26.57 -21.72 21.07
N THR A 728 27.58 -21.86 21.92
CA THR A 728 28.43 -23.05 22.06
C THR A 728 28.25 -23.68 23.44
N ALA A 729 28.88 -24.84 23.69
CA ALA A 729 28.87 -25.45 25.01
C ALA A 729 29.55 -24.57 26.10
N ALA A 730 30.44 -23.66 25.69
CA ALA A 730 31.19 -22.79 26.59
C ALA A 730 30.49 -21.44 26.87
N GLY A 731 29.50 -21.06 26.07
CA GLY A 731 28.83 -19.77 26.18
C GLY A 731 28.29 -19.26 24.85
N VAL A 732 28.34 -17.94 24.63
CA VAL A 732 28.06 -17.31 23.33
C VAL A 732 29.39 -16.92 22.70
N GLU A 733 29.75 -17.56 21.60
CA GLU A 733 30.93 -17.22 20.81
C GLU A 733 30.60 -16.04 19.88
N VAL A 734 31.25 -14.90 20.09
CA VAL A 734 31.16 -13.70 19.25
C VAL A 734 32.38 -13.65 18.35
N ARG A 735 32.15 -13.56 17.03
CA ARG A 735 33.19 -13.45 15.99
C ARG A 735 33.09 -12.08 15.31
N LEU A 736 34.17 -11.33 15.33
CA LEU A 736 34.28 -10.03 14.66
C LEU A 736 35.26 -10.13 13.48
N GLY A 737 34.85 -9.70 12.29
CA GLY A 737 35.70 -9.67 11.09
C GLY A 737 36.04 -8.25 10.65
N ASN A 738 37.30 -7.84 10.76
CA ASN A 738 37.76 -6.49 10.44
C ASN A 738 37.85 -6.25 8.93
N GLN A 739 37.14 -5.23 8.46
CA GLN A 739 37.02 -4.82 7.05
C GLN A 739 37.97 -3.68 6.67
N THR A 740 38.83 -3.22 7.60
CA THR A 740 39.70 -2.05 7.42
C THR A 740 41.18 -2.45 7.32
N GLY A 741 42.03 -1.47 6.99
CA GLY A 741 43.48 -1.62 6.95
C GLY A 741 44.18 -1.46 8.30
N GLU A 742 43.44 -1.14 9.36
CA GLU A 742 43.97 -0.88 10.71
C GLU A 742 43.35 -1.85 11.72
N ALA A 743 43.99 -2.03 12.89
CA ALA A 743 43.42 -2.85 13.95
C ALA A 743 42.25 -2.13 14.63
N VAL A 744 41.22 -2.89 15.03
CA VAL A 744 40.05 -2.35 15.75
C VAL A 744 40.11 -2.80 17.21
N GLU A 745 40.14 -1.84 18.13
CA GLU A 745 40.05 -2.09 19.57
C GLU A 745 38.60 -1.97 20.04
N THR A 746 38.08 -3.00 20.70
CA THR A 746 36.69 -3.03 21.19
C THR A 746 36.55 -3.88 22.44
N ALA A 747 35.34 -3.93 23.01
CA ALA A 747 34.98 -4.82 24.11
C ALA A 747 33.52 -5.28 23.90
N PRO A 748 33.30 -6.35 23.13
CA PRO A 748 31.95 -6.79 22.83
C PRO A 748 31.29 -7.36 24.08
N PHE A 749 29.99 -7.14 24.24
CA PHE A 749 29.17 -7.81 25.25
C PHE A 749 27.83 -8.18 24.63
N ALA A 750 27.03 -9.00 25.32
CA ALA A 750 25.68 -9.32 24.85
C ALA A 750 24.64 -9.07 25.93
N VAL A 751 23.38 -8.93 25.56
CA VAL A 751 22.25 -8.79 26.49
C VAL A 751 21.16 -9.76 26.05
N VAL A 752 20.67 -10.61 26.96
CA VAL A 752 19.52 -11.48 26.66
C VAL A 752 18.25 -10.66 26.83
N VAL A 753 17.58 -10.37 25.71
CA VAL A 753 16.46 -9.42 25.62
C VAL A 753 15.09 -10.09 25.54
N GLY A 754 15.04 -11.39 25.30
CA GLY A 754 13.78 -12.07 25.04
C GLY A 754 13.94 -13.48 24.54
N ALA A 755 13.01 -13.89 23.67
CA ALA A 755 13.03 -15.19 23.02
C ALA A 755 12.54 -15.12 21.57
N GLU A 756 13.04 -15.98 20.71
CA GLU A 756 12.64 -16.12 19.31
C GLU A 756 12.16 -17.56 19.05
N ARG A 757 11.04 -17.70 18.34
CA ARG A 757 10.63 -18.95 17.69
C ARG A 757 10.70 -18.72 16.19
N ARG A 758 11.40 -19.60 15.48
CA ARG A 758 11.48 -19.56 14.03
C ARG A 758 10.93 -20.86 13.44
N GLU A 759 10.11 -20.75 12.42
CA GLU A 759 9.53 -21.90 11.74
C GLU A 759 9.32 -21.63 10.25
N THR A 760 9.45 -22.68 9.44
CA THR A 760 9.09 -22.64 8.03
C THR A 760 7.64 -23.08 7.90
N VAL A 761 6.82 -22.24 7.27
CA VAL A 761 5.42 -22.51 7.00
C VAL A 761 5.25 -22.76 5.52
N GLU A 762 4.52 -23.83 5.20
CA GLU A 762 4.05 -24.12 3.85
C GLU A 762 2.54 -23.91 3.82
N GLY A 763 2.05 -23.21 2.79
CA GLY A 763 0.62 -22.95 2.61
C GLY A 763 0.18 -23.08 1.15
N GLY A 764 -1.13 -23.01 0.95
CA GLY A 764 -1.78 -22.92 -0.36
C GLY A 764 -2.67 -21.69 -0.41
N ASP A 765 -3.81 -21.77 -1.10
CA ASP A 765 -4.73 -20.64 -1.30
C ASP A 765 -5.45 -20.16 -0.04
N GLY A 766 -5.57 -21.03 0.95
CA GLY A 766 -6.22 -20.73 2.22
C GLY A 766 -5.28 -20.08 3.22
N GLU A 767 -5.87 -19.52 4.26
CA GLU A 767 -5.10 -19.04 5.41
C GLU A 767 -4.29 -20.15 6.07
N SER A 768 -3.10 -19.80 6.56
CA SER A 768 -2.29 -20.66 7.43
C SER A 768 -2.23 -20.08 8.83
N ARG A 769 -2.27 -20.94 9.86
CA ARG A 769 -2.40 -20.52 11.26
C ARG A 769 -1.26 -21.07 12.11
N LEU A 770 -0.62 -20.20 12.88
CA LEU A 770 0.41 -20.56 13.85
C LEU A 770 -0.05 -20.17 15.25
N ARG A 771 -0.14 -21.16 16.15
CA ARG A 771 -0.54 -20.92 17.54
C ARG A 771 0.66 -20.97 18.46
N PHE A 772 0.70 -20.05 19.41
CA PHE A 772 1.73 -19.98 20.43
C PHE A 772 1.21 -19.31 21.69
N ARG A 773 1.91 -19.57 22.79
CA ARG A 773 1.57 -19.02 24.10
C ARG A 773 2.46 -17.81 24.40
N LEU A 774 1.86 -16.70 24.78
CA LEU A 774 2.54 -15.49 25.21
C LEU A 774 3.04 -15.64 26.67
N PRO A 775 4.36 -15.53 26.92
CA PRO A 775 4.89 -15.53 28.26
C PRO A 775 4.45 -14.29 29.05
N PRO A 776 4.27 -14.39 30.39
CA PRO A 776 3.85 -13.25 31.21
C PRO A 776 4.80 -12.04 31.17
N TRP A 777 6.06 -12.22 30.80
CA TRP A 777 7.08 -11.15 30.72
C TRP A 777 7.12 -10.43 29.36
N ALA A 778 6.51 -10.96 28.30
CA ALA A 778 6.68 -10.46 26.93
C ALA A 778 5.87 -9.19 26.68
N ILE A 779 6.47 -8.02 26.75
CA ILE A 779 5.78 -6.72 26.59
C ILE A 779 5.59 -6.29 25.13
N HIS A 780 6.33 -6.90 24.22
CA HIS A 780 6.28 -6.59 22.78
C HIS A 780 6.55 -7.84 21.96
N ALA A 781 5.92 -7.95 20.80
CA ALA A 781 6.25 -8.96 19.81
C ALA A 781 6.66 -8.30 18.48
N THR A 782 7.60 -8.92 17.78
CA THR A 782 7.92 -8.59 16.39
C THR A 782 7.90 -9.86 15.55
N ILE A 783 7.08 -9.85 14.50
CA ILE A 783 6.88 -10.97 13.60
C ILE A 783 7.51 -10.62 12.25
N ASP A 784 8.57 -11.33 11.88
CA ASP A 784 9.12 -11.26 10.53
C ASP A 784 8.57 -12.43 9.71
N VAL A 785 8.06 -12.15 8.52
CA VAL A 785 7.69 -13.15 7.53
C VAL A 785 8.56 -12.92 6.31
N ARG A 786 9.31 -13.94 5.90
CA ARG A 786 10.23 -13.89 4.76
C ARG A 786 9.95 -15.03 3.79
N MET A 787 9.75 -14.69 2.53
CA MET A 787 9.61 -15.62 1.42
C MET A 787 10.84 -15.55 0.51
N PRO A 788 11.12 -16.64 -0.22
CA PRO A 788 12.00 -16.58 -1.38
C PRO A 788 11.48 -15.55 -2.41
N PRO A 789 12.28 -14.55 -2.83
CA PRO A 789 11.82 -13.47 -3.71
C PRO A 789 11.21 -13.93 -5.04
N GLU A 790 11.59 -15.11 -5.54
CA GLU A 790 11.05 -15.69 -6.77
C GLU A 790 9.57 -16.08 -6.67
N GLN A 791 9.02 -16.23 -5.46
CA GLN A 791 7.60 -16.51 -5.25
C GLN A 791 6.74 -15.25 -5.28
N TRP A 792 7.30 -14.10 -4.90
CA TRP A 792 6.58 -12.83 -4.77
C TRP A 792 5.79 -12.42 -6.02
N PRO A 793 6.32 -12.59 -7.26
CA PRO A 793 5.58 -12.22 -8.46
C PRO A 793 4.23 -12.93 -8.66
N ALA A 794 3.97 -14.04 -7.96
CA ALA A 794 2.67 -14.73 -8.04
C ALA A 794 1.57 -14.08 -7.19
N PHE A 795 1.95 -13.26 -6.20
CA PHE A 795 1.03 -12.65 -5.25
C PHE A 795 0.51 -11.30 -5.75
N THR A 796 -0.72 -10.99 -5.39
CA THR A 796 -1.26 -9.64 -5.38
C THR A 796 -1.15 -9.01 -4.00
N ASP A 797 -1.15 -9.81 -2.94
CA ASP A 797 -0.92 -9.40 -1.54
C ASP A 797 -0.56 -10.60 -0.65
N PHE A 798 -0.07 -10.32 0.55
CA PHE A 798 0.01 -11.31 1.62
C PHE A 798 -0.22 -10.67 2.98
N GLY A 799 -1.26 -11.08 3.70
CA GLY A 799 -1.62 -10.52 5.01
C GLY A 799 -0.99 -11.28 6.17
N VAL A 800 -0.59 -10.53 7.20
CA VAL A 800 -0.11 -11.06 8.47
C VAL A 800 -0.96 -10.45 9.58
N THR A 801 -1.69 -11.29 10.33
CA THR A 801 -2.58 -10.82 11.40
C THR A 801 -2.35 -11.65 12.66
N MET A 802 -2.08 -11.00 13.78
CA MET A 802 -1.96 -11.62 15.10
C MET A 802 -3.24 -11.37 15.90
N LEU A 803 -3.79 -12.43 16.50
CA LEU A 803 -5.01 -12.39 17.30
C LEU A 803 -4.77 -12.97 18.69
N ASP A 804 -5.58 -12.55 19.67
CA ASP A 804 -5.66 -13.20 20.98
C ASP A 804 -6.54 -14.47 20.96
N GLY A 805 -6.58 -15.18 22.08
CA GLY A 805 -7.40 -16.38 22.24
C GLY A 805 -8.92 -16.18 22.12
N ALA A 806 -9.41 -14.93 22.19
CA ALA A 806 -10.82 -14.58 21.99
C ALA A 806 -11.13 -14.18 20.53
N GLY A 807 -10.11 -14.04 19.68
CA GLY A 807 -10.26 -13.65 18.28
C GLY A 807 -10.19 -12.14 18.04
N ARG A 808 -9.78 -11.35 19.04
CA ARG A 808 -9.48 -9.92 18.85
C ARG A 808 -8.15 -9.75 18.13
N ILE A 809 -8.10 -8.84 17.17
CA ILE A 809 -6.87 -8.47 16.47
C ILE A 809 -5.94 -7.72 17.43
N LEU A 810 -4.72 -8.23 17.59
CA LEU A 810 -3.64 -7.60 18.36
C LEU A 810 -2.74 -6.73 17.48
N GLY A 811 -2.63 -7.09 16.21
CA GLY A 811 -1.95 -6.30 15.20
C GLY A 811 -2.08 -6.97 13.83
N LYS A 812 -2.10 -6.16 12.78
CA LYS A 812 -2.19 -6.64 11.40
C LYS A 812 -1.34 -5.76 10.49
N SER A 813 -0.77 -6.37 9.45
CA SER A 813 -0.08 -5.65 8.38
C SER A 813 -0.12 -6.47 7.08
N PRO A 814 -0.25 -5.84 5.91
CA PRO A 814 0.15 -6.48 4.66
C PRO A 814 1.67 -6.66 4.63
N MET A 815 2.14 -7.68 3.92
CA MET A 815 3.48 -7.72 3.35
C MET A 815 3.41 -7.03 2.00
N ASN A 816 4.23 -6.01 1.80
CA ASN A 816 4.34 -5.33 0.51
C ASN A 816 5.47 -5.91 -0.36
N TYR A 817 6.33 -6.73 0.22
CA TYR A 817 7.50 -7.34 -0.40
C TYR A 817 7.58 -8.81 0.03
N ALA A 818 8.53 -9.59 -0.52
CA ALA A 818 8.84 -10.94 -0.03
C ALA A 818 9.32 -10.96 1.43
N PHE A 819 9.42 -9.79 2.06
CA PHE A 819 9.60 -9.61 3.48
C PHE A 819 8.51 -8.69 4.05
N GLY A 820 8.05 -8.99 5.26
CA GLY A 820 7.23 -8.08 6.07
C GLY A 820 7.51 -8.23 7.55
N ARG A 821 7.34 -7.13 8.29
CA ARG A 821 7.57 -7.03 9.73
C ARG A 821 6.34 -6.44 10.41
N LEU A 822 5.77 -7.17 11.37
CA LEU A 822 4.65 -6.72 12.19
C LEU A 822 5.13 -6.52 13.63
N HIS A 823 4.92 -5.33 14.18
CA HIS A 823 5.14 -5.01 15.58
C HIS A 823 3.82 -5.03 16.35
N VAL A 824 3.81 -5.65 17.54
CA VAL A 824 2.62 -5.77 18.39
C VAL A 824 2.97 -5.38 19.82
N ASP A 825 2.30 -4.35 20.33
CA ASP A 825 2.36 -3.98 21.74
C ASP A 825 1.50 -4.94 22.57
N LEU A 826 2.08 -5.52 23.62
CA LEU A 826 1.41 -6.49 24.49
C LEU A 826 1.17 -5.95 25.90
N THR A 827 1.53 -4.70 26.21
CA THR A 827 1.53 -4.14 27.57
C THR A 827 0.14 -4.07 28.21
N GLY A 828 -0.92 -3.88 27.41
CA GLY A 828 -2.31 -3.78 27.88
C GLY A 828 -3.08 -5.10 27.97
N MET A 829 -2.44 -6.24 27.67
CA MET A 829 -3.13 -7.54 27.57
C MET A 829 -3.20 -8.25 28.92
N ASP A 830 -4.40 -8.75 29.30
CA ASP A 830 -4.55 -9.68 30.42
C ASP A 830 -4.12 -11.10 30.02
N ARG A 831 -2.84 -11.38 30.26
CA ARG A 831 -2.20 -12.68 29.96
C ARG A 831 -2.61 -13.79 30.91
N THR A 832 -3.32 -13.48 32.00
CA THR A 832 -3.85 -14.49 32.92
C THR A 832 -5.17 -15.08 32.41
N ALA A 833 -5.97 -14.26 31.72
CA ALA A 833 -7.22 -14.66 31.08
C ALA A 833 -7.03 -15.21 29.65
N SER A 834 -6.05 -14.73 28.88
CA SER A 834 -5.85 -15.14 27.47
C SER A 834 -4.36 -15.27 27.12
N PRO A 835 -3.69 -16.36 27.53
CA PRO A 835 -2.27 -16.55 27.26
C PRO A 835 -1.98 -17.03 25.82
N GLU A 836 -3.00 -17.41 25.06
CA GLU A 836 -2.85 -17.94 23.70
C GLU A 836 -2.93 -16.82 22.66
N ALA A 837 -2.08 -16.92 21.63
CA ALA A 837 -2.10 -16.07 20.45
C ALA A 837 -2.11 -16.92 19.18
N GLU A 838 -2.74 -16.40 18.14
CA GLU A 838 -2.81 -17.01 16.81
C GLU A 838 -2.26 -16.01 15.77
N LEU A 839 -1.26 -16.42 15.01
CA LEU A 839 -0.79 -15.69 13.83
C LEU A 839 -1.43 -16.30 12.58
N ARG A 840 -2.13 -15.49 11.80
CA ARG A 840 -2.72 -15.84 10.51
C ARG A 840 -1.88 -15.27 9.37
N LEU A 841 -1.61 -16.12 8.40
CA LEU A 841 -0.90 -15.82 7.16
C LEU A 841 -1.88 -16.01 6.00
N LEU A 842 -2.13 -14.94 5.25
CA LEU A 842 -3.28 -14.79 4.36
C LEU A 842 -2.80 -14.48 2.94
N PRO A 843 -2.67 -15.48 2.06
CA PRO A 843 -2.17 -15.26 0.70
C PRO A 843 -3.26 -14.69 -0.22
N GLY A 844 -2.90 -13.66 -0.99
CA GLY A 844 -3.66 -13.17 -2.14
C GLY A 844 -2.90 -13.49 -3.43
N PHE A 845 -3.36 -14.48 -4.19
CA PHE A 845 -2.76 -14.83 -5.50
C PHE A 845 -3.42 -14.09 -6.66
N ALA A 846 -2.62 -13.78 -7.68
CA ALA A 846 -3.09 -13.17 -8.91
C ALA A 846 -4.00 -14.11 -9.72
N ASP A 847 -3.62 -15.38 -9.87
CA ASP A 847 -4.41 -16.39 -10.59
C ASP A 847 -5.43 -17.08 -9.65
N PRO A 848 -6.63 -17.43 -10.14
CA PRO A 848 -7.57 -18.29 -9.42
C PRO A 848 -7.04 -19.73 -9.28
N GLY A 849 -7.16 -20.33 -8.09
CA GLY A 849 -6.63 -21.67 -7.80
C GLY A 849 -5.12 -21.65 -7.56
N GLY A 850 -4.71 -20.76 -6.67
CA GLY A 850 -3.37 -20.25 -6.45
C GLY A 850 -2.29 -21.28 -6.09
N GLY A 851 -1.10 -20.75 -5.87
CA GLY A 851 0.12 -21.52 -5.74
C GLY A 851 0.30 -22.12 -4.36
N ARG A 852 1.22 -23.09 -4.28
CA ARG A 852 1.87 -23.38 -3.00
C ARG A 852 2.88 -22.28 -2.70
N TRP A 853 3.03 -21.97 -1.43
CA TRP A 853 4.01 -21.01 -0.97
C TRP A 853 4.74 -21.51 0.26
N THR A 854 5.93 -20.95 0.46
CA THR A 854 6.75 -21.21 1.65
C THR A 854 7.30 -19.91 2.19
N ALA A 855 7.17 -19.71 3.50
CA ALA A 855 7.75 -18.57 4.20
C ALA A 855 8.46 -19.03 5.49
N THR A 856 9.55 -18.36 5.83
CA THR A 856 10.14 -18.43 7.16
C THR A 856 9.49 -17.36 8.03
N VAL A 857 8.91 -17.77 9.15
CA VAL A 857 8.31 -16.91 10.15
C VAL A 857 9.21 -16.87 11.38
N SER A 858 9.54 -15.66 11.85
CA SER A 858 10.29 -15.42 13.07
C SER A 858 9.43 -14.60 14.04
N ILE A 859 9.03 -15.24 15.14
CA ILE A 859 8.25 -14.66 16.24
C ILE A 859 9.23 -14.27 17.34
N ARG A 860 9.53 -12.98 17.48
CA ARG A 860 10.42 -12.42 18.52
C ARG A 860 9.59 -11.80 19.62
N LEU A 861 9.84 -12.20 20.86
CA LEU A 861 9.16 -11.69 22.06
C LEU A 861 10.18 -10.98 22.93
N TYR A 862 9.88 -9.75 23.32
CA TYR A 862 10.79 -8.88 24.07
C TYR A 862 10.32 -8.66 25.51
N ALA A 863 11.25 -8.69 26.45
CA ALA A 863 11.00 -8.36 27.84
C ALA A 863 11.22 -6.87 28.11
N ASP A 864 10.70 -6.42 29.26
CA ASP A 864 11.09 -5.13 29.81
C ASP A 864 12.60 -5.11 30.12
N SER A 865 13.22 -3.95 29.88
CA SER A 865 14.58 -3.60 30.26
C SER A 865 14.95 -4.00 31.70
N ALA A 866 14.01 -3.93 32.65
CA ALA A 866 14.25 -4.35 34.04
C ALA A 866 14.50 -5.87 34.20
N SER A 867 14.13 -6.68 33.20
CA SER A 867 14.23 -8.14 33.20
C SER A 867 15.42 -8.67 32.38
N VAL A 868 16.15 -7.80 31.68
CA VAL A 868 17.29 -8.20 30.84
C VAL A 868 18.59 -8.27 31.65
N ARG A 869 19.51 -9.17 31.26
CA ARG A 869 20.83 -9.30 31.92
C ARG A 869 21.96 -9.25 30.90
N PRO A 870 23.03 -8.49 31.17
CA PRO A 870 24.21 -8.49 30.31
C PRO A 870 25.05 -9.75 30.51
N LEU A 871 25.60 -10.26 29.42
CA LEU A 871 26.69 -11.23 29.35
C LEU A 871 27.98 -10.43 29.12
N PRO A 872 28.78 -10.18 30.18
CA PRO A 872 29.94 -9.33 30.08
C PRO A 872 31.01 -9.96 29.19
N GLY A 873 31.60 -9.16 28.31
CA GLY A 873 32.84 -9.49 27.62
C GLY A 873 34.00 -8.64 28.11
N GLY A 874 35.15 -8.80 27.46
CA GLY A 874 36.38 -8.09 27.79
C GLY A 874 37.01 -7.41 26.57
N PRO A 875 38.10 -6.64 26.76
CA PRO A 875 38.84 -6.04 25.66
C PRO A 875 39.23 -7.07 24.59
N LEU A 876 39.11 -6.69 23.33
CA LEU A 876 39.36 -7.50 22.16
C LEU A 876 39.98 -6.63 21.05
N THR A 877 41.18 -7.00 20.61
CA THR A 877 41.83 -6.44 19.43
C THR A 877 41.51 -7.29 18.22
N VAL A 878 40.92 -6.70 17.17
CA VAL A 878 40.64 -7.36 15.89
C VAL A 878 41.68 -6.89 14.86
N PRO A 879 42.66 -7.72 14.46
CA PRO A 879 43.74 -7.29 13.56
C PRO A 879 43.21 -6.86 12.18
N ALA A 880 43.94 -5.97 11.51
CA ALA A 880 43.60 -5.48 10.17
C ALA A 880 43.35 -6.64 9.20
N ARG A 881 42.22 -6.59 8.46
CA ARG A 881 41.81 -7.60 7.49
C ARG A 881 41.72 -9.04 8.03
N GLN A 882 41.57 -9.21 9.35
CA GLN A 882 41.46 -10.52 10.00
C GLN A 882 40.21 -10.60 10.89
N ALA A 883 39.95 -11.79 11.45
CA ALA A 883 38.87 -11.99 12.40
C ALA A 883 39.40 -12.34 13.79
N ALA A 884 38.67 -11.95 14.83
CA ALA A 884 38.92 -12.32 16.22
C ALA A 884 37.63 -12.84 16.87
N THR A 885 37.78 -13.68 17.88
CA THR A 885 36.66 -14.34 18.56
C THR A 885 36.79 -14.17 20.08
N GLN A 886 35.65 -13.98 20.76
CA GLN A 886 35.54 -13.99 22.22
C GLN A 886 34.33 -14.83 22.64
N VAL A 887 34.48 -15.61 23.72
CA VAL A 887 33.38 -16.39 24.30
C VAL A 887 32.83 -15.65 25.52
N LEU A 888 31.55 -15.31 25.48
CA LEU A 888 30.81 -14.70 26.58
C LEU A 888 30.18 -15.80 27.45
N PRO A 889 30.44 -15.85 28.76
CA PRO A 889 29.85 -16.86 29.63
C PRO A 889 28.32 -16.81 29.62
N PHE A 890 27.66 -17.96 29.41
CA PHE A 890 26.20 -18.06 29.41
C PHE A 890 25.75 -19.32 30.16
N SER A 891 25.15 -19.15 31.35
CA SER A 891 24.68 -20.23 32.21
C SER A 891 23.15 -20.22 32.35
N GLY A 892 22.48 -21.23 31.80
CA GLY A 892 21.04 -21.48 32.02
C GLY A 892 20.11 -21.06 30.87
N PRO A 893 18.86 -21.56 30.84
CA PRO A 893 17.84 -21.02 29.94
C PRO A 893 17.58 -19.58 30.36
N GLY A 894 17.44 -18.66 29.40
CA GLY A 894 17.12 -17.27 29.69
C GLY A 894 15.72 -17.11 30.31
N LEU A 895 14.99 -16.10 29.87
CA LEU A 895 13.58 -15.96 30.24
C LEU A 895 12.82 -17.24 29.82
N PRO A 896 12.01 -17.86 30.71
CA PRO A 896 11.27 -19.06 30.36
C PRO A 896 10.29 -18.72 29.24
N ALA A 897 10.52 -19.32 28.09
CA ALA A 897 9.70 -19.18 26.90
C ALA A 897 9.07 -20.55 26.60
N GLY A 898 7.81 -20.56 26.15
CA GLY A 898 7.08 -21.80 25.88
C GLY A 898 7.75 -22.68 24.82
N PRO A 899 7.15 -23.84 24.49
CA PRO A 899 7.72 -24.76 23.51
C PRO A 899 8.07 -24.07 22.18
N GLY A 900 9.26 -24.39 21.64
CA GLY A 900 9.73 -23.88 20.35
C GLY A 900 10.47 -22.54 20.38
N PHE A 901 10.53 -21.86 21.53
CA PHE A 901 11.28 -20.61 21.68
C PHE A 901 12.70 -20.85 22.21
N VAL A 902 13.66 -20.09 21.69
CA VAL A 902 15.06 -20.05 22.16
C VAL A 902 15.41 -18.64 22.66
N PRO A 903 16.37 -18.48 23.58
CA PRO A 903 16.78 -17.15 24.04
C PRO A 903 17.21 -16.25 22.88
N LEU A 904 16.79 -14.99 22.91
CA LEU A 904 17.17 -13.95 21.96
C LEU A 904 18.13 -12.98 22.66
N ALA A 905 19.26 -12.66 22.01
CA ALA A 905 20.24 -11.74 22.54
C ALA A 905 20.62 -10.66 21.53
N ILE A 906 21.05 -9.51 22.04
CA ILE A 906 21.68 -8.45 21.25
C ILE A 906 23.17 -8.43 21.62
N VAL A 907 24.03 -8.69 20.65
CA VAL A 907 25.48 -8.47 20.76
C VAL A 907 25.77 -7.01 20.46
N VAL A 908 26.58 -6.39 21.30
CA VAL A 908 26.93 -4.97 21.23
C VAL A 908 28.43 -4.85 21.07
N VAL A 909 28.87 -4.18 20.01
CA VAL A 909 30.27 -3.88 19.71
C VAL A 909 30.46 -2.37 19.77
N ARG A 910 31.29 -1.89 20.70
CA ARG A 910 31.60 -0.46 20.82
C ARG A 910 32.90 -0.16 20.12
N GLU A 911 32.89 0.83 19.23
CA GLU A 911 34.06 1.29 18.51
C GLU A 911 34.08 2.81 18.58
N ALA A 912 35.08 3.37 19.27
CA ALA A 912 35.14 4.78 19.63
C ALA A 912 33.82 5.29 20.28
N ASP A 913 33.15 6.25 19.64
CA ASP A 913 31.87 6.84 20.05
C ASP A 913 30.65 6.11 19.45
N ARG A 914 30.86 5.08 18.63
CA ARG A 914 29.82 4.34 17.92
C ARG A 914 29.53 3.00 18.56
N THR A 915 28.30 2.56 18.38
CA THR A 915 27.81 1.27 18.85
C THR A 915 27.17 0.53 17.68
N TRP A 916 27.61 -0.70 17.47
CA TRP A 916 27.15 -1.60 16.43
C TRP A 916 26.51 -2.82 17.07
N THR A 917 25.41 -3.30 16.51
CA THR A 917 24.63 -4.39 17.12
C THR A 917 24.38 -5.55 16.15
N LEU A 918 24.18 -6.72 16.75
CA LEU A 918 23.63 -7.90 16.09
C LEU A 918 22.58 -8.52 17.02
N GLU A 919 21.33 -8.54 16.60
CA GLU A 919 20.30 -9.34 17.25
C GLU A 919 20.32 -10.80 16.74
N VAL A 920 20.45 -11.76 17.65
CA VAL A 920 20.71 -13.16 17.32
C VAL A 920 19.98 -14.15 18.24
N PRO A 921 19.31 -15.19 17.70
CA PRO A 921 18.79 -16.28 18.51
C PRO A 921 19.92 -17.21 19.00
N LEU A 922 19.77 -17.77 20.21
CA LEU A 922 20.77 -18.59 20.88
C LEU A 922 20.24 -20.03 21.16
N PRO A 923 20.00 -20.85 20.11
CA PRO A 923 19.56 -22.24 20.27
C PRO A 923 20.61 -23.07 21.02
N ALA A 924 20.20 -24.17 21.65
CA ALA A 924 21.16 -25.03 22.35
C ALA A 924 22.19 -25.62 21.36
N PRO A 925 23.46 -25.80 21.76
CA PRO A 925 24.50 -26.33 20.87
C PRO A 925 24.07 -27.68 20.25
N GLY A 926 24.20 -27.81 18.93
CA GLY A 926 23.80 -29.01 18.20
C GLY A 926 22.29 -29.15 17.92
N THR A 927 21.49 -28.13 18.24
CA THR A 927 20.11 -28.02 17.73
C THR A 927 20.17 -27.58 16.26
N PRO A 928 19.52 -28.30 15.34
CA PRO A 928 19.51 -27.96 13.91
C PRO A 928 18.81 -26.63 13.62
#